data_AF-A0AAN8E319-F1
#
_entry.id   AF-A0AAN8E319-F1
#
_cell.length_a   1.000
_cell.length_b   1.000
_cell.length_c   1.000
_cell.angle_alpha   90.00
_cell.angle_beta   90.00
_cell.angle_gamma   90.00
#
_symmetry.space_group_name_H-M   'P 1'
#
loop_
_entity.id
_entity.type
_entity.pdbx_description
1 polymer ?
#
loop_
_entity_poly.entity_id
_entity_poly.type
_entity_poly.pdbx_seq_one_letter_code
_entity_poly.pdbx_strand_id
1 'polypeptide(L)'
;MWIQVRTMDGSETHRVDSLSKLTKVDELRLKISELFKVEPDVQRLFYRGKQMEDGHTIFDYNVGLNDIVQLLVRQKVDVVKGKDKEAELSDSDSGCGSTRSESDKNSTHGEAEAQTAGTSATTNTTELVDPGFGSYKINELVDARDLNMGAWFEAQILNVTKSTMAPKAEAADAQPAEEEILYQVKYEDYPENGLVQLLAKDVRPRARTVYQWHQLEPMMVVMVNFNPDDPKERGYWYDAEIQKKRETRTVKEIYAKILLGDAGDSLNDCRIMFLTEIYKIEEVGSLDETPAGSESPLKRSNGPECKHCKDNPKKNCQWCNCHVCGIKQDPDKQLLCDECDMAYHIYCLNPPLTSIPDDEDWYCPGCHNDASEVVLAGEKLKESKKKSKMASASSTSQRDWGKGMACVGRTTQCTIVPSNHYGPIPSVPVGSLWKFRVQVSESGVHRPHVAGIHGRSNDGAFSLVLAGGYEDDVDDGNEFTYTGSGGRDLSGNKRTAEQSCDQTLTHMNRALALNCNVPVNDKNGADAKNWKAGKPVRVVRSCKGRKHSKYSPEEGNRYDGIYKIAKYWPAKGKSGFLVWRYLLKRDDEEPAPWTRDGKDRVKKLGLTIQYPAGYQEKEKEKENKNVADESSETPSKSKRKRKSQSSESPKSSPTKTPKKIKLEMYKLTREQKTFIKNDKQNKKLWDEAMESLSLGPKFLNKVEEVFLCICCQEVVFQPITTECQHNVCRECLQRSFKADVHTCPACRYDLGKNYSMNINKPLQDILIQFFPGYSSGR
;
A
#
# COMPACT_ATOMS: atom_id res chain seq x y z
N MET A 1 1.57 28.97 11.65
CA MET A 1 0.77 27.74 11.91
C MET A 1 0.51 27.63 13.40
N TRP A 2 -0.46 26.81 13.80
CA TRP A 2 -0.76 26.53 15.19
C TRP A 2 -0.94 25.02 15.37
N ILE A 3 -0.66 24.54 16.57
CA ILE A 3 -0.80 23.13 16.95
C ILE A 3 -1.59 23.06 18.27
N GLN A 4 -2.10 21.89 18.60
CA GLN A 4 -2.65 21.60 19.91
C GLN A 4 -1.61 20.84 20.71
N VAL A 5 -1.41 21.23 21.97
CA VAL A 5 -0.61 20.44 22.91
C VAL A 5 -1.59 19.86 23.92
N ARG A 6 -1.50 18.56 24.17
CA ARG A 6 -2.38 17.84 25.09
C ARG A 6 -1.56 17.04 26.08
N THR A 7 -1.91 17.06 27.37
CA THR A 7 -1.24 16.21 28.36
C THR A 7 -1.50 14.73 28.09
N MET A 8 -0.55 13.86 28.41
CA MET A 8 -0.63 12.41 28.12
C MET A 8 -1.81 11.70 28.80
N ASP A 9 -2.24 12.18 29.96
CA ASP A 9 -3.45 11.73 30.67
C ASP A 9 -4.75 12.30 30.08
N GLY A 10 -4.63 13.19 29.10
CA GLY A 10 -5.72 13.81 28.37
C GLY A 10 -6.51 14.87 29.15
N SER A 11 -6.03 15.28 30.33
CA SER A 11 -6.70 16.20 31.26
C SER A 11 -6.70 17.66 30.78
N GLU A 12 -5.62 18.12 30.14
CA GLU A 12 -5.47 19.50 29.66
C GLU A 12 -5.10 19.54 28.18
N THR A 13 -5.64 20.53 27.46
CA THR A 13 -5.31 20.78 26.05
C THR A 13 -5.28 22.28 25.77
N HIS A 14 -4.15 22.76 25.27
CA HIS A 14 -3.96 24.17 24.90
C HIS A 14 -3.53 24.30 23.46
N ARG A 15 -3.96 25.40 22.83
CA ARG A 15 -3.53 25.78 21.50
C ARG A 15 -2.25 26.61 21.58
N VAL A 16 -1.23 26.22 20.82
CA VAL A 16 0.02 26.96 20.68
C VAL A 16 0.03 27.65 19.31
N ASP A 17 -0.02 28.98 19.33
CA ASP A 17 -0.09 29.83 18.14
C ASP A 17 1.28 30.33 17.66
N SER A 18 1.29 30.94 16.46
CA SER A 18 2.44 31.64 15.89
C SER A 18 3.70 30.76 15.76
N LEU A 19 3.52 29.49 15.38
CA LEU A 19 4.61 28.57 15.05
C LEU A 19 4.96 28.68 13.57
N SER A 20 6.23 28.50 13.23
CA SER A 20 6.71 28.31 11.86
C SER A 20 7.03 26.83 11.64
N LYS A 21 7.04 26.34 10.40
CA LYS A 21 7.53 24.99 10.10
C LYS A 21 8.99 24.78 10.56
N LEU A 22 9.77 25.86 10.59
CA LEU A 22 11.16 25.84 11.05
C LEU A 22 11.30 26.06 12.57
N THR A 23 10.20 26.18 13.32
CA THR A 23 10.28 26.31 14.78
C THR A 23 10.94 25.07 15.36
N LYS A 24 11.98 25.26 16.17
CA LYS A 24 12.70 24.17 16.81
C LYS A 24 11.93 23.62 18.02
N VAL A 25 12.22 22.38 18.39
CA VAL A 25 11.58 21.71 19.52
C VAL A 25 11.89 22.42 20.85
N ASP A 26 13.10 22.94 21.02
CA ASP A 26 13.51 23.77 22.16
C ASP A 26 12.67 25.06 22.27
N GLU A 27 12.44 25.76 21.15
CA GLU A 27 11.56 26.93 21.11
C GLU A 27 10.09 26.57 21.41
N LEU A 28 9.64 25.40 20.97
CA LEU A 28 8.29 24.91 21.26
C LEU A 28 8.12 24.60 22.75
N ARG A 29 9.12 24.02 23.41
CA ARG A 29 9.10 23.73 24.86
C ARG A 29 8.98 24.99 25.71
N LEU A 30 9.62 26.09 25.31
CA LEU A 30 9.48 27.38 25.98
C LEU A 30 8.04 27.90 25.92
N LYS A 31 7.41 27.84 24.74
CA LYS A 31 5.99 28.22 24.58
C LYS A 31 5.05 27.31 25.39
N ILE A 32 5.36 26.02 25.48
CA ILE A 32 4.60 25.07 26.30
C ILE A 32 4.79 25.38 27.80
N SER A 33 5.99 25.78 28.24
CA SER A 33 6.25 26.18 29.63
C SER A 33 5.38 27.37 30.04
N GLU A 34 5.25 28.37 29.17
CA GLU A 34 4.39 29.54 29.43
C GLU A 34 2.91 29.16 29.60
N LEU A 35 2.41 28.20 28.81
CA LEU A 35 1.01 27.79 28.74
C LEU A 35 0.63 26.77 29.82
N PHE A 36 1.45 25.72 30.01
CA PHE A 36 1.18 24.61 30.94
C PHE A 36 1.85 24.79 32.31
N LYS A 37 2.68 25.81 32.49
CA LYS A 37 3.47 26.04 33.72
C LYS A 37 4.39 24.87 34.08
N VAL A 38 4.95 24.21 33.06
CA VAL A 38 5.86 23.07 33.19
C VAL A 38 7.24 23.47 32.68
N GLU A 39 8.28 23.36 33.50
CA GLU A 39 9.66 23.67 33.09
C GLU A 39 10.13 22.81 31.90
N PRO A 40 10.83 23.37 30.89
CA PRO A 40 11.26 22.65 29.68
C PRO A 40 11.97 21.31 29.94
N ASP A 41 12.81 21.25 30.98
CA ASP A 41 13.64 20.09 31.34
C ASP A 41 12.83 18.86 31.76
N VAL A 42 11.60 19.07 32.23
CA VAL A 42 10.70 17.98 32.66
C VAL A 42 9.60 17.69 31.63
N GLN A 43 9.54 18.46 30.54
CA GLN A 43 8.65 18.18 29.43
C GLN A 43 9.20 17.03 28.59
N ARG A 44 8.32 16.13 28.14
CA ARG A 44 8.61 15.21 27.03
C ARG A 44 7.49 15.34 26.02
N LEU A 45 7.86 15.76 24.82
CA LEU A 45 6.92 15.97 23.73
C LEU A 45 6.93 14.74 22.83
N PHE A 46 5.74 14.28 22.44
CA PHE A 46 5.56 13.18 21.52
C PHE A 46 4.65 13.59 20.37
N TYR A 47 5.03 13.21 19.16
CA TYR A 47 4.20 13.37 17.98
C TYR A 47 4.23 12.07 17.16
N ARG A 48 3.04 11.50 16.89
CA ARG A 48 2.87 10.20 16.21
C ARG A 48 3.73 9.07 16.82
N GLY A 49 3.83 9.05 18.15
CA GLY A 49 4.60 8.06 18.90
C GLY A 49 6.12 8.28 18.91
N LYS A 50 6.65 9.26 18.18
CA LYS A 50 8.06 9.64 18.22
C LYS A 50 8.28 10.70 19.29
N GLN A 51 9.31 10.51 20.12
CA GLN A 51 9.74 11.55 21.05
C GLN A 51 10.40 12.68 20.25
N MET A 52 10.03 13.93 20.54
CA MET A 52 10.63 15.10 19.91
C MET A 52 11.86 15.55 20.69
N GLU A 53 12.98 15.64 19.99
CA GLU A 53 14.30 16.02 20.51
C GLU A 53 14.69 17.45 20.12
N ASP A 54 15.45 18.10 21.00
CA ASP A 54 15.93 19.46 20.82
C ASP A 54 16.93 19.55 19.65
N GLY A 55 17.01 20.71 19.00
CA GLY A 55 17.83 20.89 17.80
C GLY A 55 17.15 20.46 16.49
N HIS A 56 16.08 19.66 16.56
CA HIS A 56 15.21 19.37 15.42
C HIS A 56 14.04 20.35 15.33
N THR A 57 13.49 20.52 14.12
CA THR A 57 12.34 21.38 13.85
C THR A 57 11.04 20.59 13.90
N ILE A 58 9.92 21.26 14.14
CA ILE A 58 8.60 20.62 14.08
C ILE A 58 8.28 20.07 12.67
N PHE A 59 8.93 20.57 11.62
CA PHE A 59 8.84 20.03 10.26
C PHE A 59 9.57 18.69 10.09
N ASP A 60 10.69 18.46 10.78
CA ASP A 60 11.42 17.19 10.73
C ASP A 60 10.56 16.02 11.24
N TYR A 61 9.60 16.32 12.13
CA TYR A 61 8.60 15.39 12.63
C TYR A 61 7.31 15.34 11.80
N ASN A 62 7.21 16.12 10.72
CA ASN A 62 5.99 16.29 9.91
C ASN A 62 4.77 16.77 10.72
N VAL A 63 4.98 17.67 11.69
CA VAL A 63 3.87 18.30 12.43
C VAL A 63 3.16 19.28 11.50
N GLY A 64 1.87 19.04 11.28
CA GLY A 64 0.97 19.87 10.48
C GLY A 64 0.23 20.91 11.29
N LEU A 65 -0.63 21.67 10.60
CA LEU A 65 -1.49 22.67 11.25
C LEU A 65 -2.68 21.97 11.91
N ASN A 66 -3.00 22.35 13.15
CA ASN A 66 -4.02 21.72 13.99
C ASN A 66 -3.69 20.27 14.43
N ASP A 67 -2.45 19.84 14.28
CA ASP A 67 -2.02 18.54 14.80
C ASP A 67 -1.80 18.59 16.32
N ILE A 68 -1.96 17.43 16.98
CA ILE A 68 -1.85 17.28 18.42
C ILE A 68 -0.46 16.75 18.78
N VAL A 69 0.29 17.51 19.57
CA VAL A 69 1.53 17.08 20.23
C VAL A 69 1.21 16.71 21.68
N GLN A 70 1.66 15.54 22.12
CA GLN A 70 1.41 15.06 23.47
C GLN A 70 2.51 15.50 24.43
N LEU A 71 2.13 16.01 25.60
CA LEU A 71 3.02 16.46 26.67
C LEU A 71 2.99 15.45 27.83
N LEU A 72 4.14 14.84 28.13
CA LEU A 72 4.38 14.09 29.35
C LEU A 72 5.23 14.94 30.31
N VAL A 73 4.78 15.06 31.57
CA VAL A 73 5.51 15.78 32.62
C VAL A 73 6.21 14.77 33.52
N ARG A 74 7.52 14.93 33.72
CA ARG A 74 8.30 14.14 34.68
C ARG A 74 8.31 14.78 36.06
N GLN A 75 8.21 13.97 37.12
CA GLN A 75 8.50 14.43 38.48
C GLN A 75 10.01 14.58 38.67
N LYS A 76 10.48 15.72 39.19
CA LYS A 76 11.87 15.86 39.66
C LYS A 76 12.02 14.99 40.91
N VAL A 77 12.90 14.01 40.88
CA VAL A 77 13.32 13.30 42.09
C VAL A 77 14.42 14.13 42.72
N ASP A 78 14.17 14.71 43.89
CA ASP A 78 15.17 15.44 44.67
C ASP A 78 16.21 14.44 45.20
N VAL A 79 17.38 14.40 44.56
CA VAL A 79 18.54 13.67 45.08
C VAL A 79 19.16 14.51 46.20
N VAL A 80 18.95 14.06 47.43
CA VAL A 80 19.64 14.56 48.63
C VAL A 80 21.14 14.27 48.49
N LYS A 81 21.95 15.32 48.63
CA LYS A 81 23.42 15.29 48.63
C LYS A 81 23.97 14.48 49.81
N GLY A 82 24.91 13.58 49.52
CA GLY A 82 25.91 13.03 50.44
C GLY A 82 27.29 13.10 49.80
N LYS A 83 28.26 13.65 50.54
CA LYS A 83 29.58 14.17 50.14
C LYS A 83 30.63 13.15 49.67
N ASP A 84 31.39 13.59 48.67
CA ASP A 84 32.86 13.57 48.44
C ASP A 84 33.68 12.28 48.58
N LYS A 85 34.33 11.86 47.48
CA LYS A 85 35.73 12.26 47.17
C LYS A 85 36.15 11.99 45.71
N GLU A 86 36.90 12.96 45.21
CA GLU A 86 37.30 13.28 43.83
C GLU A 86 38.52 12.51 43.30
N ALA A 87 38.71 12.57 41.97
CA ALA A 87 39.91 13.08 41.24
C ALA A 87 40.03 12.33 39.89
N GLU A 88 40.27 12.90 38.71
CA GLU A 88 40.51 14.23 38.12
C GLU A 88 40.33 14.01 36.59
N LEU A 89 39.63 14.89 35.83
CA LEU A 89 40.18 15.93 34.93
C LEU A 89 41.23 15.40 33.91
N SER A 90 41.23 15.69 32.61
CA SER A 90 40.67 16.79 31.83
C SER A 90 40.71 16.50 30.31
N ASP A 91 39.87 17.23 29.57
CA ASP A 91 39.95 17.48 28.13
C ASP A 91 41.33 17.94 27.64
N SER A 92 41.67 17.59 26.38
CA SER A 92 42.27 18.54 25.43
C SER A 92 42.10 18.06 23.98
N ASP A 93 41.45 18.95 23.24
CA ASP A 93 41.27 19.05 21.79
C ASP A 93 42.61 19.24 21.04
N SER A 94 42.65 18.83 19.76
CA SER A 94 43.39 19.46 18.62
C SER A 94 43.93 18.44 17.60
N GLY A 95 43.22 18.36 16.46
CA GLY A 95 43.72 18.83 15.16
C GLY A 95 45.00 18.25 14.51
N CYS A 96 44.78 17.62 13.34
CA CYS A 96 45.47 17.84 12.06
C CYS A 96 47.00 17.58 11.93
N GLY A 97 47.36 16.71 10.98
CA GLY A 97 48.69 16.75 10.34
C GLY A 97 49.00 15.57 9.45
N SER A 98 48.73 15.69 8.14
CA SER A 98 49.24 14.77 7.12
C SER A 98 50.72 15.02 6.82
N THR A 99 51.51 13.96 6.64
CA THR A 99 52.69 13.96 5.77
C THR A 99 52.84 12.63 5.05
N ARG A 100 53.37 12.73 3.83
CA ARG A 100 53.32 11.82 2.69
C ARG A 100 54.51 10.85 2.61
N SER A 101 54.37 9.96 1.60
CA SER A 101 55.40 9.43 0.69
C SER A 101 56.10 8.14 1.15
N GLU A 102 56.35 7.14 0.29
CA GLU A 102 56.15 7.01 -1.16
C GLU A 102 56.37 5.54 -1.63
N SER A 103 55.65 5.17 -2.71
CA SER A 103 56.08 4.39 -3.91
C SER A 103 56.68 2.96 -3.76
N ASP A 104 56.67 2.02 -4.72
CA ASP A 104 56.10 1.88 -6.06
C ASP A 104 56.35 0.43 -6.57
N LYS A 105 55.51 -0.04 -7.51
CA LYS A 105 55.82 -0.87 -8.72
C LYS A 105 56.13 -2.39 -8.69
N ASN A 106 55.18 -3.12 -9.29
CA ASN A 106 55.26 -3.93 -10.55
C ASN A 106 56.27 -5.11 -10.74
N SER A 107 55.68 -6.32 -10.83
CA SER A 107 55.59 -7.26 -11.98
C SER A 107 56.81 -7.96 -12.64
N THR A 108 56.53 -9.21 -13.07
CA THR A 108 57.08 -10.04 -14.21
C THR A 108 58.46 -10.70 -14.05
N HIS A 109 58.79 -11.91 -14.54
CA HIS A 109 58.14 -13.15 -15.06
C HIS A 109 59.32 -14.13 -15.42
N GLY A 110 59.09 -15.45 -15.50
CA GLY A 110 59.99 -16.44 -16.15
C GLY A 110 60.03 -17.79 -15.42
N GLU A 111 59.20 -18.80 -15.76
CA GLU A 111 59.41 -19.88 -16.78
C GLU A 111 60.46 -20.93 -16.34
N ALA A 112 60.32 -22.27 -16.45
CA ALA A 112 59.43 -23.16 -17.20
C ALA A 112 59.30 -24.58 -16.57
N GLU A 113 58.14 -25.20 -16.83
CA GLU A 113 57.79 -26.62 -17.09
C GLU A 113 58.48 -27.81 -16.38
N ALA A 114 57.68 -28.68 -15.73
CA ALA A 114 57.22 -29.96 -16.31
C ALA A 114 56.25 -30.74 -15.38
N GLN A 115 55.34 -31.52 -16.00
CA GLN A 115 54.58 -32.69 -15.52
C GLN A 115 53.11 -32.53 -15.07
N THR A 116 52.23 -32.67 -16.08
CA THR A 116 51.11 -33.64 -16.20
C THR A 116 50.22 -33.99 -14.99
N ALA A 117 48.93 -33.64 -15.16
CA ALA A 117 47.70 -34.40 -14.93
C ALA A 117 47.34 -34.91 -13.51
N GLY A 118 46.21 -34.41 -12.98
CA GLY A 118 45.52 -35.04 -11.85
C GLY A 118 44.46 -34.16 -11.18
N THR A 119 43.19 -34.48 -11.46
CA THR A 119 41.91 -33.96 -10.96
C THR A 119 41.80 -33.81 -9.44
N SER A 120 41.14 -32.75 -8.96
CA SER A 120 39.97 -32.78 -8.03
C SER A 120 39.89 -31.52 -7.17
N ALA A 121 38.79 -30.78 -7.33
CA ALA A 121 38.42 -29.64 -6.52
C ALA A 121 37.90 -30.09 -5.15
N THR A 122 38.45 -29.54 -4.08
CA THR A 122 38.06 -29.76 -2.70
C THR A 122 36.78 -28.98 -2.38
N THR A 123 35.68 -29.68 -2.07
CA THR A 123 34.46 -29.10 -1.50
C THR A 123 34.59 -29.01 0.02
N ASN A 124 34.44 -27.80 0.59
CA ASN A 124 34.26 -27.60 2.02
C ASN A 124 32.89 -28.12 2.46
N THR A 125 32.83 -29.30 3.07
CA THR A 125 31.64 -29.80 3.77
C THR A 125 31.60 -29.29 5.20
N THR A 126 30.55 -28.53 5.54
CA THR A 126 30.23 -28.13 6.93
C THR A 126 29.81 -29.37 7.72
N GLU A 127 30.47 -29.68 8.84
CA GLU A 127 30.17 -30.86 9.66
C GLU A 127 28.74 -30.79 10.26
N LEU A 128 28.02 -31.92 10.25
CA LEU A 128 26.72 -32.05 10.93
C LEU A 128 26.96 -32.11 12.44
N VAL A 129 26.35 -31.20 13.19
CA VAL A 129 26.51 -31.13 14.66
C VAL A 129 25.24 -31.63 15.32
N ASP A 130 25.36 -32.65 16.17
CA ASP A 130 24.23 -33.18 16.94
C ASP A 130 24.05 -32.35 18.22
N PRO A 131 22.94 -31.60 18.38
CA PRO A 131 22.67 -30.81 19.58
C PRO A 131 22.34 -31.68 20.82
N GLY A 132 22.15 -33.00 20.66
CA GLY A 132 21.79 -33.93 21.73
C GLY A 132 20.31 -33.88 22.13
N PHE A 133 19.49 -33.11 21.41
CA PHE A 133 18.03 -33.02 21.57
C PHE A 133 17.39 -32.53 20.26
N GLY A 134 16.15 -32.94 19.98
CA GLY A 134 15.49 -32.63 18.71
C GLY A 134 15.70 -33.73 17.67
N SER A 135 14.85 -33.70 16.65
CA SER A 135 14.77 -34.70 15.58
C SER A 135 15.75 -34.45 14.44
N TYR A 136 16.37 -33.26 14.39
CA TYR A 136 17.24 -32.81 13.30
C TYR A 136 18.54 -32.23 13.83
N LYS A 137 19.64 -32.51 13.13
CA LYS A 137 20.99 -32.03 13.45
C LYS A 137 21.22 -30.62 12.90
N ILE A 138 22.13 -29.88 13.53
CA ILE A 138 22.60 -28.60 13.00
C ILE A 138 23.38 -28.87 11.70
N ASN A 139 23.15 -28.01 10.70
CA ASN A 139 23.57 -28.11 9.31
C ASN A 139 22.82 -29.15 8.46
N GLU A 140 21.80 -29.84 9.01
CA GLU A 140 21.00 -30.81 8.26
C GLU A 140 20.07 -30.12 7.24
N LEU A 141 19.95 -30.72 6.05
CA LEU A 141 19.06 -30.26 4.99
C LEU A 141 17.64 -30.78 5.22
N VAL A 142 16.70 -29.86 5.27
CA VAL A 142 15.29 -30.10 5.59
C VAL A 142 14.37 -29.46 4.55
N ASP A 143 13.09 -29.84 4.61
CA ASP A 143 12.01 -29.04 4.07
C ASP A 143 11.33 -28.30 5.23
N ALA A 144 11.18 -27.00 5.09
CA ALA A 144 10.58 -26.10 6.06
C ALA A 144 9.27 -25.52 5.51
N ARG A 145 8.21 -25.56 6.32
CA ARG A 145 6.89 -25.06 5.93
C ARG A 145 6.80 -23.56 6.17
N ASP A 146 6.40 -22.81 5.14
CA ASP A 146 6.00 -21.42 5.30
C ASP A 146 4.60 -21.35 5.93
N LEU A 147 4.48 -20.63 7.05
CA LEU A 147 3.25 -20.57 7.84
C LEU A 147 2.15 -19.73 7.18
N ASN A 148 2.49 -18.86 6.23
CA ASN A 148 1.52 -17.97 5.58
C ASN A 148 0.84 -18.67 4.41
N MET A 149 1.60 -19.38 3.58
CA MET A 149 1.08 -20.04 2.38
C MET A 149 0.90 -21.55 2.55
N GLY A 150 1.49 -22.17 3.58
CA GLY A 150 1.43 -23.61 3.82
C GLY A 150 2.27 -24.45 2.86
N ALA A 151 3.15 -23.83 2.07
CA ALA A 151 4.05 -24.52 1.16
C ALA A 151 5.35 -24.93 1.84
N TRP A 152 5.98 -25.98 1.33
CA TRP A 152 7.27 -26.50 1.81
C TRP A 152 8.42 -26.01 0.93
N PHE A 153 9.50 -25.57 1.56
CA PHE A 153 10.68 -25.02 0.90
C PHE A 153 11.95 -25.69 1.39
N GLU A 154 12.93 -25.80 0.50
CA GLU A 154 14.28 -26.25 0.81
C GLU A 154 14.96 -25.31 1.83
N ALA A 155 15.34 -25.85 2.98
CA ALA A 155 16.04 -25.12 4.03
C ALA A 155 17.15 -25.94 4.69
N GLN A 156 17.97 -25.27 5.49
CA GLN A 156 19.00 -25.86 6.34
C GLN A 156 18.79 -25.46 7.80
N ILE A 157 18.95 -26.41 8.72
CA ILE A 157 18.95 -26.15 10.17
C ILE A 157 20.26 -25.46 10.54
N LEU A 158 20.20 -24.29 11.19
CA LEU A 158 21.40 -23.60 11.68
C LEU A 158 21.51 -23.63 13.20
N ASN A 159 20.40 -23.78 13.92
CA ASN A 159 20.41 -23.89 15.36
C ASN A 159 19.16 -24.63 15.86
N VAL A 160 19.28 -25.29 17.02
CA VAL A 160 18.18 -25.99 17.69
C VAL A 160 18.14 -25.54 19.14
N THR A 161 17.00 -25.05 19.60
CA THR A 161 16.83 -24.55 20.97
C THR A 161 15.65 -25.24 21.66
N LYS A 162 15.75 -25.41 22.98
CA LYS A 162 14.64 -25.87 23.82
C LYS A 162 13.92 -24.68 24.41
N SER A 163 12.60 -24.68 24.38
CA SER A 163 11.75 -23.72 25.09
C SER A 163 10.97 -24.44 26.18
N THR A 164 11.15 -24.03 27.44
CA THR A 164 10.32 -24.50 28.55
C THR A 164 9.09 -23.59 28.67
N MET A 165 7.94 -24.06 28.22
CA MET A 165 6.66 -23.45 28.57
C MET A 165 6.40 -23.69 30.07
N ALA A 166 6.24 -22.62 30.85
CA ALA A 166 5.74 -22.74 32.23
C ALA A 166 4.29 -23.27 32.18
N PRO A 167 3.90 -24.18 33.10
CA PRO A 167 2.59 -24.82 33.04
C PRO A 167 1.46 -23.79 33.19
N LYS A 168 0.45 -23.90 32.32
CA LYS A 168 -0.86 -23.29 32.56
C LYS A 168 -1.46 -23.94 33.80
N ALA A 169 -1.74 -23.14 34.83
CA ALA A 169 -2.54 -23.60 35.96
C ALA A 169 -3.98 -23.88 35.48
N GLU A 170 -4.56 -24.96 36.03
CA GLU A 170 -5.96 -25.41 35.93
C GLU A 170 -6.30 -26.44 34.82
N ALA A 171 -5.86 -27.68 35.01
CA ALA A 171 -6.72 -28.85 34.88
C ALA A 171 -6.21 -29.95 35.81
N ALA A 172 -7.12 -30.60 36.54
CA ALA A 172 -6.83 -31.70 37.45
C ALA A 172 -6.54 -32.99 36.66
N ASP A 173 -5.40 -33.02 35.98
CA ASP A 173 -4.64 -34.23 35.66
C ASP A 173 -3.27 -33.78 35.16
N ALA A 174 -2.22 -33.99 35.97
CA ALA A 174 -0.89 -33.53 35.66
C ALA A 174 -0.24 -34.42 34.59
N GLN A 175 -0.27 -34.00 33.32
CA GLN A 175 0.70 -34.46 32.33
C GLN A 175 1.98 -33.60 32.42
N PRO A 176 3.16 -34.21 32.24
CA PRO A 176 4.44 -33.50 32.36
C PRO A 176 4.55 -32.38 31.32
N ALA A 177 5.23 -31.28 31.69
CA ALA A 177 5.50 -30.16 30.79
C ALA A 177 6.18 -30.66 29.51
N GLU A 178 5.52 -30.52 28.36
CA GLU A 178 6.10 -30.89 27.07
C GLU A 178 7.21 -29.87 26.73
N GLU A 179 8.45 -30.33 26.69
CA GLU A 179 9.57 -29.54 26.18
C GLU A 179 9.38 -29.31 24.68
N GLU A 180 9.09 -28.07 24.26
CA GLU A 180 8.87 -27.74 22.85
C GLU A 180 10.21 -27.33 22.21
N ILE A 181 10.58 -28.04 21.15
CA ILE A 181 11.86 -27.87 20.45
C ILE A 181 11.66 -26.94 19.26
N LEU A 182 12.48 -25.89 19.18
CA LEU A 182 12.47 -24.88 18.14
C LEU A 182 13.68 -25.04 17.22
N TYR A 183 13.43 -24.97 15.91
CA TYR A 183 14.45 -25.06 14.87
C TYR A 183 14.62 -23.70 14.22
N GLN A 184 15.85 -23.18 14.20
CA GLN A 184 16.21 -22.01 13.41
C GLN A 184 16.66 -22.48 12.05
N VAL A 185 15.86 -22.17 11.03
CA VAL A 185 16.11 -22.56 9.65
C VAL A 185 16.50 -21.36 8.80
N LYS A 186 17.33 -21.62 7.79
CA LYS A 186 17.62 -20.70 6.70
C LYS A 186 17.16 -21.33 5.39
N TYR A 187 16.31 -20.62 4.64
CA TYR A 187 15.88 -21.06 3.31
C TYR A 187 17.04 -20.95 2.31
N GLU A 188 17.20 -21.97 1.46
CA GLU A 188 18.31 -22.02 0.49
C GLU A 188 18.19 -20.92 -0.58
N ASP A 189 16.98 -20.68 -1.07
CA ASP A 189 16.69 -19.77 -2.19
C ASP A 189 16.24 -18.37 -1.79
N TYR A 190 16.02 -18.15 -0.49
CA TYR A 190 15.50 -16.89 0.05
C TYR A 190 16.37 -16.38 1.20
N PRO A 191 17.68 -16.09 0.96
CA PRO A 191 18.60 -15.64 2.00
C PRO A 191 18.19 -14.30 2.63
N GLU A 192 17.41 -13.47 1.92
CA GLU A 192 16.86 -12.20 2.38
C GLU A 192 15.88 -12.36 3.55
N ASN A 193 15.23 -13.52 3.69
CA ASN A 193 14.33 -13.81 4.80
C ASN A 193 15.08 -14.04 6.13
N GLY A 194 16.41 -14.15 6.10
CA GLY A 194 17.22 -14.33 7.29
C GLY A 194 16.98 -15.67 7.99
N LEU A 195 16.96 -15.65 9.32
CA LEU A 195 16.73 -16.84 10.17
C LEU A 195 15.28 -16.90 10.61
N VAL A 196 14.61 -18.02 10.33
CA VAL A 196 13.21 -18.25 10.71
C VAL A 196 13.12 -19.32 11.78
N GLN A 197 12.31 -19.10 12.81
CA GLN A 197 12.06 -20.06 13.88
C GLN A 197 10.81 -20.88 13.59
N LEU A 198 10.96 -22.20 13.55
CA LEU A 198 9.88 -23.15 13.25
C LEU A 198 9.78 -24.24 14.33
N LEU A 199 8.59 -24.81 14.45
CA LEU A 199 8.30 -25.95 15.31
C LEU A 199 8.66 -27.27 14.61
N ALA A 200 8.81 -28.35 15.39
CA ALA A 200 9.10 -29.69 14.86
C ALA A 200 8.10 -30.17 13.79
N LYS A 201 6.83 -29.75 13.88
CA LYS A 201 5.77 -30.10 12.93
C LYS A 201 5.93 -29.41 11.56
N ASP A 202 6.66 -28.31 11.52
CA ASP A 202 6.86 -27.46 10.34
C ASP A 202 8.24 -27.67 9.70
N VAL A 203 8.97 -28.70 10.17
CA VAL A 203 10.28 -29.11 9.66
C VAL A 203 10.26 -30.62 9.42
N ARG A 204 10.69 -31.05 8.24
CA ARG A 204 10.82 -32.47 7.88
C ARG A 204 12.11 -32.77 7.12
N PRO A 205 12.57 -34.03 7.06
CA PRO A 205 13.72 -34.38 6.25
C PRO A 205 13.51 -33.96 4.78
N ARG A 206 14.57 -33.48 4.13
CA ARG A 206 14.52 -33.09 2.71
C ARG A 206 13.96 -34.23 1.87
N ALA A 207 12.87 -33.93 1.13
CA ALA A 207 12.26 -34.87 0.21
C ALA A 207 13.27 -35.30 -0.87
N ARG A 208 13.42 -36.61 -1.03
CA ARG A 208 14.39 -37.23 -1.94
C ARG A 208 13.79 -38.32 -2.83
N THR A 209 12.71 -38.94 -2.37
CA THR A 209 12.07 -40.05 -3.07
C THR A 209 10.89 -39.56 -3.91
N VAL A 210 10.92 -39.82 -5.22
CA VAL A 210 9.81 -39.53 -6.14
C VAL A 210 9.01 -40.81 -6.39
N TYR A 211 7.71 -40.76 -6.19
CA TYR A 211 6.81 -41.88 -6.49
C TYR A 211 6.66 -42.08 -8.01
N GLN A 212 6.79 -43.32 -8.44
CA GLN A 212 6.44 -43.73 -9.78
C GLN A 212 4.92 -43.84 -9.93
N TRP A 213 4.42 -43.65 -11.15
CA TRP A 213 2.99 -43.66 -11.45
C TRP A 213 2.24 -44.88 -10.86
N HIS A 214 2.86 -46.06 -10.89
CA HIS A 214 2.26 -47.30 -10.38
C HIS A 214 2.21 -47.37 -8.84
N GLN A 215 3.02 -46.58 -8.12
CA GLN A 215 3.04 -46.51 -6.65
C GLN A 215 2.00 -45.56 -6.08
N LEU A 216 1.35 -44.75 -6.91
CA LEU A 216 0.37 -43.75 -6.48
C LEU A 216 -1.02 -44.38 -6.36
N GLU A 217 -1.61 -44.30 -5.18
CA GLU A 217 -2.94 -44.82 -4.86
C GLU A 217 -3.81 -43.71 -4.25
N PRO A 218 -5.15 -43.76 -4.44
CA PRO A 218 -6.06 -42.89 -3.70
C PRO A 218 -5.85 -43.02 -2.18
N MET A 219 -6.10 -41.93 -1.45
CA MET A 219 -5.86 -41.74 -0.01
C MET A 219 -4.39 -41.59 0.42
N MET A 220 -3.42 -41.72 -0.48
CA MET A 220 -2.02 -41.41 -0.14
C MET A 220 -1.83 -39.91 0.07
N VAL A 221 -1.12 -39.54 1.15
CA VAL A 221 -0.65 -38.17 1.38
C VAL A 221 0.76 -38.04 0.81
N VAL A 222 0.92 -37.13 -0.15
CA VAL A 222 2.15 -36.94 -0.94
C VAL A 222 2.47 -35.46 -1.03
N MET A 223 3.71 -35.12 -1.34
CA MET A 223 4.08 -33.74 -1.65
C MET A 223 4.01 -33.52 -3.16
N VAL A 224 3.23 -32.53 -3.60
CA VAL A 224 2.98 -32.23 -5.02
C VAL A 224 3.30 -30.78 -5.33
N ASN A 225 3.68 -30.51 -6.57
CA ASN A 225 3.73 -29.13 -7.06
C ASN A 225 2.33 -28.69 -7.52
N PHE A 226 1.84 -27.57 -6.97
CA PHE A 226 0.55 -26.99 -7.33
C PHE A 226 0.61 -25.46 -7.28
N ASN A 227 -0.19 -24.81 -8.13
CA ASN A 227 -0.35 -23.36 -8.13
C ASN A 227 -1.82 -23.02 -7.84
N PRO A 228 -2.15 -22.51 -6.65
CA PRO A 228 -3.53 -22.13 -6.29
C PRO A 228 -4.13 -21.04 -7.20
N ASP A 229 -3.31 -20.15 -7.74
CA ASP A 229 -3.74 -19.02 -8.58
C ASP A 229 -3.91 -19.42 -10.05
N ASP A 230 -3.03 -20.28 -10.57
CA ASP A 230 -3.09 -20.81 -11.94
C ASP A 230 -2.83 -22.33 -11.98
N PRO A 231 -3.85 -23.19 -11.78
CA PRO A 231 -3.69 -24.64 -11.64
C PRO A 231 -3.04 -25.39 -12.81
N LYS A 232 -2.86 -24.73 -13.97
CA LYS A 232 -2.19 -25.31 -15.14
C LYS A 232 -0.69 -25.07 -15.15
N GLU A 233 -0.23 -24.09 -14.38
CA GLU A 233 1.18 -23.71 -14.29
C GLU A 233 1.83 -24.37 -13.08
N ARG A 234 3.15 -24.34 -13.05
CA ARG A 234 3.92 -24.78 -11.89
C ARG A 234 3.83 -23.73 -10.78
N GLY A 235 3.73 -24.18 -9.54
CA GLY A 235 3.68 -23.33 -8.35
C GLY A 235 4.66 -23.83 -7.29
N TYR A 236 4.18 -23.97 -6.07
CA TYR A 236 4.95 -24.36 -4.90
C TYR A 236 4.63 -25.80 -4.47
N TRP A 237 5.37 -26.31 -3.48
CA TRP A 237 5.23 -27.67 -2.99
C TRP A 237 4.26 -27.73 -1.82
N TYR A 238 3.18 -28.49 -1.97
CA TYR A 238 2.15 -28.65 -0.95
C TYR A 238 1.96 -30.11 -0.59
N ASP A 239 1.54 -30.37 0.65
CA ASP A 239 1.02 -31.68 1.02
C ASP A 239 -0.36 -31.85 0.40
N ALA A 240 -0.61 -33.03 -0.18
CA ALA A 240 -1.87 -33.32 -0.84
C ALA A 240 -2.28 -34.77 -0.67
N GLU A 241 -3.57 -34.98 -0.43
CA GLU A 241 -4.19 -36.31 -0.36
C GLU A 241 -4.75 -36.69 -1.74
N ILE A 242 -4.28 -37.78 -2.34
CA ILE A 242 -4.75 -38.22 -3.66
C ILE A 242 -6.22 -38.66 -3.55
N GLN A 243 -7.13 -37.96 -4.22
CA GLN A 243 -8.56 -38.30 -4.20
C GLN A 243 -8.93 -39.25 -5.34
N LYS A 244 -8.33 -39.04 -6.53
CA LYS A 244 -8.70 -39.79 -7.73
C LYS A 244 -7.52 -39.93 -8.67
N LYS A 245 -7.27 -41.17 -9.10
CA LYS A 245 -6.31 -41.50 -10.16
C LYS A 245 -7.08 -42.05 -11.35
N ARG A 246 -6.85 -41.49 -12.55
CA ARG A 246 -7.47 -41.91 -13.81
C ARG A 246 -6.39 -42.15 -14.85
N GLU A 247 -6.46 -43.31 -15.50
CA GLU A 247 -5.57 -43.68 -16.60
C GLU A 247 -6.39 -44.14 -17.80
N THR A 248 -6.06 -43.58 -18.96
CA THR A 248 -6.54 -44.03 -20.27
C THR A 248 -5.33 -44.24 -21.18
N ARG A 249 -5.53 -44.79 -22.38
CA ARG A 249 -4.44 -45.05 -23.34
C ARG A 249 -3.59 -43.81 -23.68
N THR A 250 -4.15 -42.60 -23.56
CA THR A 250 -3.49 -41.35 -23.97
C THR A 250 -3.41 -40.29 -22.86
N VAL A 251 -4.09 -40.50 -21.72
CA VAL A 251 -4.21 -39.49 -20.66
C VAL A 251 -4.04 -40.14 -19.29
N LYS A 252 -3.12 -39.57 -18.51
CA LYS A 252 -2.92 -39.84 -17.08
C LYS A 252 -3.34 -38.61 -16.29
N GLU A 253 -4.18 -38.79 -15.28
CA GLU A 253 -4.73 -37.71 -14.46
C GLU A 253 -4.74 -38.11 -12.98
N ILE A 254 -4.30 -37.19 -12.13
CA ILE A 254 -4.45 -37.28 -10.68
C ILE A 254 -5.19 -36.04 -10.20
N TYR A 255 -6.19 -36.24 -9.36
CA TYR A 255 -6.87 -35.21 -8.60
C TYR A 255 -6.56 -35.43 -7.12
N ALA A 256 -6.15 -34.37 -6.44
CA ALA A 256 -5.77 -34.42 -5.04
C ALA A 256 -6.42 -33.26 -4.26
N LYS A 257 -6.53 -33.45 -2.94
CA LYS A 257 -6.91 -32.43 -1.99
C LYS A 257 -5.64 -31.77 -1.45
N ILE A 258 -5.39 -30.52 -1.83
CA ILE A 258 -4.23 -29.74 -1.36
C ILE A 258 -4.50 -29.25 0.05
N LEU A 259 -3.52 -29.41 0.96
CA LEU A 259 -3.59 -28.96 2.34
C LEU A 259 -2.85 -27.62 2.46
N LEU A 260 -3.58 -26.57 2.86
CA LEU A 260 -3.06 -25.21 3.00
C LEU A 260 -3.00 -24.83 4.49
N GLY A 261 -1.79 -24.76 5.03
CA GLY A 261 -1.52 -24.20 6.36
C GLY A 261 -2.18 -24.92 7.55
N ASP A 262 -2.03 -24.32 8.73
CA ASP A 262 -2.48 -24.88 10.02
C ASP A 262 -3.97 -24.63 10.33
N ALA A 263 -4.63 -23.75 9.59
CA ALA A 263 -6.05 -23.39 9.80
C ALA A 263 -7.03 -24.47 9.31
N GLY A 264 -6.53 -25.55 8.71
CA GLY A 264 -7.35 -26.61 8.12
C GLY A 264 -7.92 -26.25 6.74
N ASP A 265 -7.41 -25.19 6.12
CA ASP A 265 -7.80 -24.81 4.77
C ASP A 265 -7.33 -25.88 3.78
N SER A 266 -8.21 -26.30 2.87
CA SER A 266 -7.86 -27.28 1.86
C SER A 266 -8.60 -27.03 0.55
N LEU A 267 -7.91 -27.27 -0.56
CA LEU A 267 -8.48 -27.19 -1.89
C LEU A 267 -8.79 -28.60 -2.37
N ASN A 268 -10.06 -28.89 -2.64
CA ASN A 268 -10.49 -30.21 -3.10
C ASN A 268 -10.53 -30.28 -4.64
N ASP A 269 -10.44 -31.49 -5.18
CA ASP A 269 -10.56 -31.79 -6.62
C ASP A 269 -9.52 -31.04 -7.49
N CYS A 270 -8.31 -30.82 -6.97
CA CYS A 270 -7.24 -30.14 -7.69
C CYS A 270 -6.53 -31.09 -8.64
N ARG A 271 -6.56 -30.78 -9.94
CA ARG A 271 -5.83 -31.55 -10.96
C ARG A 271 -4.32 -31.31 -10.85
N ILE A 272 -3.56 -32.37 -10.62
CA ILE A 272 -2.10 -32.32 -10.55
C ILE A 272 -1.52 -32.44 -11.97
N MET A 273 -0.73 -31.43 -12.36
CA MET A 273 -0.14 -31.36 -13.70
C MET A 273 1.21 -32.07 -13.79
N PHE A 274 2.02 -32.04 -12.72
CA PHE A 274 3.39 -32.57 -12.68
C PHE A 274 3.44 -33.98 -12.12
N LEU A 275 2.93 -34.95 -12.89
CA LEU A 275 2.79 -36.35 -12.45
C LEU A 275 4.12 -37.11 -12.30
N THR A 276 5.22 -36.56 -12.81
CA THR A 276 6.58 -37.12 -12.70
C THR A 276 7.34 -36.61 -11.49
N GLU A 277 6.76 -35.70 -10.71
CA GLU A 277 7.40 -34.99 -9.61
C GLU A 277 6.51 -35.03 -8.36
N ILE A 278 5.98 -36.21 -8.03
CA ILE A 278 5.18 -36.44 -6.82
C ILE A 278 6.10 -37.08 -5.79
N TYR A 279 6.40 -36.35 -4.72
CA TYR A 279 7.38 -36.77 -3.71
C TYR A 279 6.72 -37.53 -2.56
N LYS A 280 7.47 -38.50 -2.03
CA LYS A 280 7.19 -39.09 -0.73
C LYS A 280 7.48 -38.06 0.35
N ILE A 281 6.58 -37.95 1.33
CA ILE A 281 6.83 -37.22 2.56
C ILE A 281 7.74 -38.11 3.43
N GLU A 282 8.95 -37.66 3.69
CA GLU A 282 9.93 -38.42 4.47
C GLU A 282 9.63 -38.29 5.97
N GLU A 283 9.73 -39.40 6.70
CA GLU A 283 9.53 -39.47 8.15
C GLU A 283 10.86 -39.54 8.89
N VAL A 284 10.90 -38.96 10.09
CA VAL A 284 12.07 -38.97 10.97
C VAL A 284 12.39 -40.42 11.33
N GLY A 285 13.59 -40.89 10.95
CA GLY A 285 14.06 -42.26 11.25
C GLY A 285 13.90 -43.28 10.12
N SER A 286 13.35 -42.92 8.96
CA SER A 286 13.26 -43.81 7.77
C SER A 286 14.61 -44.03 7.05
N LEU A 287 15.74 -43.86 7.73
CA LEU A 287 17.07 -44.09 7.18
C LEU A 287 17.36 -45.60 7.18
N ASP A 288 17.01 -46.29 6.09
CA ASP A 288 17.78 -47.46 5.70
C ASP A 288 19.20 -46.97 5.38
N GLU A 289 20.18 -47.56 6.07
CA GLU A 289 21.61 -47.27 5.95
C GLU A 289 22.07 -47.33 4.49
N THR A 290 22.10 -46.19 3.82
CA THR A 290 23.02 -45.96 2.72
C THR A 290 23.84 -44.73 3.09
N PRO A 291 25.17 -44.88 3.25
CA PRO A 291 26.03 -43.78 3.62
C PRO A 291 25.92 -42.71 2.53
N ALA A 292 25.88 -41.46 2.99
CA ALA A 292 25.88 -40.26 2.17
C ALA A 292 26.81 -40.42 0.96
N GLY A 293 26.21 -40.79 -0.18
CA GLY A 293 26.73 -40.40 -1.47
C GLY A 293 26.76 -38.88 -1.45
N SER A 294 27.94 -38.35 -1.71
CA SER A 294 28.37 -36.95 -1.73
C SER A 294 27.58 -36.03 -2.69
N GLU A 295 26.27 -36.18 -2.82
CA GLU A 295 25.43 -35.32 -3.63
C GLU A 295 24.32 -34.72 -2.76
N SER A 296 24.28 -33.39 -2.69
CA SER A 296 23.12 -32.68 -2.19
C SER A 296 21.88 -33.15 -2.96
N PRO A 297 20.73 -33.40 -2.31
CA PRO A 297 19.49 -33.77 -3.00
C PRO A 297 19.24 -32.78 -4.14
N LEU A 298 18.96 -33.29 -5.34
CA LEU A 298 18.70 -32.46 -6.52
C LEU A 298 17.62 -31.43 -6.16
N LYS A 299 17.99 -30.16 -6.29
CA LYS A 299 17.12 -29.02 -6.00
C LYS A 299 15.80 -29.18 -6.74
N ARG A 300 14.67 -29.04 -6.03
CA ARG A 300 13.38 -29.18 -6.70
C ARG A 300 13.18 -27.99 -7.60
N SER A 301 12.57 -28.26 -8.75
CA SER A 301 12.25 -27.20 -9.67
C SER A 301 10.98 -26.52 -9.19
N ASN A 302 11.12 -25.40 -8.51
CA ASN A 302 10.02 -24.49 -8.19
C ASN A 302 9.44 -23.93 -9.50
N GLY A 303 8.20 -23.41 -9.47
CA GLY A 303 7.55 -22.85 -10.66
C GLY A 303 8.47 -21.93 -11.46
N PRO A 304 8.46 -21.98 -12.81
CA PRO A 304 9.29 -21.05 -13.52
C PRO A 304 8.75 -19.65 -13.25
N GLU A 305 9.51 -18.81 -12.57
CA GLU A 305 9.19 -17.40 -12.40
C GLU A 305 9.03 -16.75 -13.79
N CYS A 306 9.71 -17.32 -14.80
CA CYS A 306 9.65 -16.86 -16.17
C CYS A 306 9.12 -17.88 -17.19
N LYS A 307 7.92 -17.62 -17.73
CA LYS A 307 7.34 -18.37 -18.87
C LYS A 307 8.18 -18.30 -20.16
N HIS A 308 9.07 -17.31 -20.31
CA HIS A 308 9.83 -17.07 -21.53
C HIS A 308 11.16 -17.84 -21.59
N CYS A 309 11.91 -17.89 -20.48
CA CYS A 309 13.17 -18.64 -20.43
C CYS A 309 13.06 -19.99 -19.72
N LYS A 310 11.91 -20.29 -19.10
CA LYS A 310 11.70 -21.50 -18.29
C LYS A 310 12.80 -21.66 -17.24
N ASP A 311 13.21 -20.52 -16.67
CA ASP A 311 14.27 -20.34 -15.68
C ASP A 311 15.63 -20.97 -16.01
N ASN A 312 15.89 -21.28 -17.28
CA ASN A 312 17.18 -21.82 -17.70
C ASN A 312 18.31 -20.83 -17.34
N PRO A 313 19.25 -21.17 -16.43
CA PRO A 313 20.26 -20.24 -15.94
C PRO A 313 21.27 -19.85 -17.04
N LYS A 314 21.39 -20.67 -18.09
CA LYS A 314 22.27 -20.43 -19.25
C LYS A 314 21.61 -19.63 -20.36
N LYS A 315 20.30 -19.37 -20.28
CA LYS A 315 19.55 -18.66 -21.32
C LYS A 315 19.27 -17.23 -20.87
N ASN A 316 19.76 -16.27 -21.65
CA ASN A 316 19.41 -14.87 -21.44
C ASN A 316 17.90 -14.67 -21.62
N CYS A 317 17.30 -13.87 -20.73
CA CYS A 317 15.89 -13.58 -20.71
C CYS A 317 15.63 -12.11 -20.41
N GLN A 318 15.12 -11.38 -21.38
CA GLN A 318 14.72 -9.97 -21.22
C GLN A 318 13.39 -9.79 -20.47
N TRP A 319 12.76 -10.88 -20.03
CA TRP A 319 11.45 -10.87 -19.36
C TRP A 319 11.54 -11.00 -17.85
N CYS A 320 12.41 -11.88 -17.33
CA CYS A 320 12.60 -12.09 -15.89
C CYS A 320 13.94 -11.57 -15.39
N ASN A 321 14.64 -10.83 -16.23
CA ASN A 321 15.96 -10.32 -15.94
C ASN A 321 16.19 -9.06 -16.78
N CYS A 322 17.41 -8.52 -16.81
CA CYS A 322 17.65 -7.23 -17.44
C CYS A 322 17.02 -7.15 -18.84
N HIS A 323 16.08 -6.22 -19.02
CA HIS A 323 15.29 -6.07 -20.23
C HIS A 323 16.16 -5.74 -21.46
N VAL A 324 17.36 -5.22 -21.24
CA VAL A 324 18.33 -4.88 -22.29
C VAL A 324 19.13 -6.13 -22.70
N CYS A 325 19.90 -6.72 -21.79
CA CYS A 325 20.84 -7.80 -22.13
C CYS A 325 20.29 -9.22 -21.88
N GLY A 326 19.30 -9.34 -21.01
CA GLY A 326 18.72 -10.60 -20.53
C GLY A 326 19.67 -11.46 -19.69
N ILE A 327 20.87 -11.00 -19.39
CA ILE A 327 21.88 -11.77 -18.65
C ILE A 327 21.48 -11.85 -17.18
N LYS A 328 21.59 -13.03 -16.57
CA LYS A 328 21.14 -13.32 -15.19
C LYS A 328 22.20 -13.11 -14.10
N GLN A 329 23.27 -12.39 -14.41
CA GLN A 329 24.39 -12.12 -13.48
C GLN A 329 24.16 -10.79 -12.73
N ASP A 330 24.88 -10.52 -11.65
CA ASP A 330 24.81 -9.28 -10.85
C ASP A 330 23.40 -8.82 -10.44
N PRO A 331 22.59 -9.65 -9.74
CA PRO A 331 21.25 -9.27 -9.30
C PRO A 331 21.27 -8.10 -8.31
N ASP A 332 22.34 -7.95 -7.54
CA ASP A 332 22.61 -6.84 -6.62
C ASP A 332 22.79 -5.49 -7.32
N LYS A 333 22.91 -5.47 -8.66
CA LYS A 333 23.07 -4.26 -9.49
C LYS A 333 21.91 -4.09 -10.46
N GLN A 334 20.76 -4.68 -10.14
CA GLN A 334 19.53 -4.55 -10.91
C GLN A 334 18.54 -3.59 -10.25
N LEU A 335 17.88 -2.82 -11.10
CA LEU A 335 16.78 -1.94 -10.76
C LEU A 335 15.50 -2.49 -11.37
N LEU A 336 14.40 -2.43 -10.63
CA LEU A 336 13.06 -2.79 -11.10
C LEU A 336 12.28 -1.51 -11.36
N CYS A 337 11.66 -1.41 -12.53
CA CYS A 337 10.85 -0.25 -12.89
C CYS A 337 9.48 -0.29 -12.23
N ASP A 338 9.11 0.73 -11.45
CA ASP A 338 7.83 0.76 -10.71
C ASP A 338 6.58 0.93 -11.60
N GLU A 339 6.74 1.18 -12.89
CA GLU A 339 5.62 1.27 -13.83
C GLU A 339 5.38 -0.03 -14.61
N CYS A 340 6.44 -0.73 -15.02
CA CYS A 340 6.32 -1.92 -15.89
C CYS A 340 6.88 -3.21 -15.28
N ASP A 341 7.41 -3.16 -14.05
CA ASP A 341 8.04 -4.25 -13.31
C ASP A 341 9.21 -4.94 -14.04
N MET A 342 9.76 -4.30 -15.09
CA MET A 342 10.90 -4.85 -15.84
C MET A 342 12.22 -4.51 -15.14
N ALA A 343 13.11 -5.50 -15.06
CA ALA A 343 14.44 -5.36 -14.46
C ALA A 343 15.45 -4.75 -15.44
N TYR A 344 16.42 -3.98 -14.94
CA TYR A 344 17.52 -3.39 -15.71
C TYR A 344 18.81 -3.37 -14.88
N HIS A 345 19.94 -3.79 -15.45
CA HIS A 345 21.22 -3.51 -14.80
C HIS A 345 21.55 -2.03 -14.83
N ILE A 346 22.12 -1.51 -13.75
CA ILE A 346 22.60 -0.11 -13.69
C ILE A 346 23.54 0.22 -14.87
N TYR A 347 24.36 -0.73 -15.31
CA TYR A 347 25.30 -0.56 -16.42
C TYR A 347 24.74 -0.89 -17.81
N CYS A 348 23.56 -1.52 -17.90
CA CYS A 348 22.88 -1.74 -19.18
C CYS A 348 21.93 -0.59 -19.54
N LEU A 349 21.71 0.34 -18.61
CA LEU A 349 21.01 1.59 -18.88
C LEU A 349 21.84 2.49 -19.81
N ASN A 350 21.15 3.38 -20.50
CA ASN A 350 21.78 4.40 -21.33
C ASN A 350 21.24 5.79 -20.94
N PRO A 351 22.05 6.65 -20.30
CA PRO A 351 23.42 6.40 -19.84
C PRO A 351 23.47 5.39 -18.67
N PRO A 352 24.59 4.66 -18.49
CA PRO A 352 24.75 3.72 -17.39
C PRO A 352 24.87 4.45 -16.05
N LEU A 353 24.20 3.94 -15.02
CA LEU A 353 24.25 4.46 -13.66
C LEU A 353 25.48 3.91 -12.91
N THR A 354 26.10 4.75 -12.09
CA THR A 354 27.29 4.40 -11.29
C THR A 354 26.95 3.64 -10.01
N SER A 355 25.73 3.82 -9.49
CA SER A 355 25.22 3.17 -8.29
C SER A 355 23.70 3.06 -8.38
N ILE A 356 23.12 2.19 -7.55
CA ILE A 356 21.67 2.14 -7.33
C ILE A 356 21.22 3.49 -6.74
N PRO A 357 20.20 4.16 -7.30
CA PRO A 357 19.65 5.39 -6.73
C PRO A 357 19.07 5.18 -5.33
N ASP A 358 19.19 6.20 -4.46
CA ASP A 358 18.63 6.18 -3.09
C ASP A 358 17.12 6.52 -3.05
N ASP A 359 16.53 6.89 -4.19
CA ASP A 359 15.12 7.22 -4.31
C ASP A 359 14.24 5.96 -4.18
N GLU A 360 13.11 6.07 -3.48
CA GLU A 360 12.16 4.95 -3.29
C GLU A 360 11.46 4.52 -4.59
N ASP A 361 11.40 5.40 -5.59
CA ASP A 361 10.80 5.14 -6.91
C ASP A 361 11.86 5.24 -8.03
N TRP A 362 11.92 4.25 -8.91
CA TRP A 362 12.75 4.26 -10.13
C TRP A 362 11.97 3.81 -11.37
N TYR A 363 12.18 4.49 -12.49
CA TYR A 363 11.53 4.19 -13.76
C TYR A 363 12.58 3.89 -14.83
N CYS A 364 12.36 2.85 -15.63
CA CYS A 364 13.26 2.48 -16.73
C CYS A 364 13.16 3.46 -17.90
N PRO A 365 14.13 3.54 -18.83
CA PRO A 365 14.09 4.47 -19.96
C PRO A 365 12.84 4.37 -20.88
N GLY A 366 12.13 3.24 -20.86
CA GLY A 366 10.85 3.08 -21.59
C GLY A 366 9.63 3.69 -20.87
N CYS A 367 9.72 3.83 -19.55
CA CYS A 367 8.70 4.39 -18.65
C CYS A 367 9.07 5.81 -18.18
N HIS A 368 10.37 6.07 -18.05
CA HIS A 368 11.02 7.30 -17.68
C HIS A 368 11.17 8.19 -18.91
N ASN A 369 10.36 9.25 -18.98
CA ASN A 369 10.52 10.28 -19.98
C ASN A 369 11.58 11.29 -19.52
N ASP A 370 12.86 11.07 -19.85
CA ASP A 370 13.88 12.11 -19.68
C ASP A 370 13.98 13.03 -20.90
N ALA A 371 14.10 14.32 -20.63
CA ALA A 371 13.84 15.44 -21.53
C ALA A 371 15.13 16.06 -22.12
N SER A 372 16.20 15.30 -22.30
CA SER A 372 17.55 15.88 -22.47
C SER A 372 18.46 15.35 -23.59
N GLU A 373 18.09 14.37 -24.42
CA GLU A 373 19.00 13.86 -25.48
C GLU A 373 18.48 13.99 -26.91
N VAL A 374 18.72 15.15 -27.54
CA VAL A 374 19.04 15.21 -28.98
C VAL A 374 20.11 16.29 -29.19
N VAL A 375 21.39 15.91 -29.35
CA VAL A 375 22.37 16.72 -30.09
C VAL A 375 23.20 15.79 -30.99
N LEU A 376 23.25 16.14 -32.27
CA LEU A 376 23.91 15.40 -33.36
C LEU A 376 25.45 15.52 -33.32
N ALA A 377 26.09 14.59 -34.02
CA ALA A 377 27.53 14.31 -34.06
C ALA A 377 28.42 15.53 -34.37
N GLY A 378 29.47 15.73 -33.55
CA GLY A 378 30.63 16.53 -33.94
C GLY A 378 31.36 17.31 -32.83
N GLU A 379 30.77 17.51 -31.66
CA GLU A 379 31.41 18.33 -30.61
C GLU A 379 31.73 17.54 -29.33
N LYS A 380 32.96 17.72 -28.82
CA LYS A 380 33.44 17.07 -27.60
C LYS A 380 32.79 17.68 -26.35
N LEU A 381 32.32 16.81 -25.46
CA LEU A 381 31.96 17.17 -24.08
C LEU A 381 33.12 17.92 -23.40
N LYS A 382 32.82 19.06 -22.77
CA LYS A 382 33.68 19.66 -21.76
C LYS A 382 32.98 19.67 -20.41
N GLU A 383 33.75 19.22 -19.42
CA GLU A 383 33.32 18.94 -18.06
C GLU A 383 32.75 20.14 -17.30
N SER A 384 31.78 19.78 -16.45
CA SER A 384 31.13 20.50 -15.38
C SER A 384 32.00 21.55 -14.65
N LYS A 385 31.65 22.84 -14.85
CA LYS A 385 31.77 23.92 -13.85
C LYS A 385 30.65 24.96 -13.99
N LYS A 386 29.40 24.50 -14.15
CA LYS A 386 28.24 25.40 -14.34
C LYS A 386 26.95 24.99 -13.62
N LYS A 387 27.04 24.25 -12.51
CA LYS A 387 25.96 24.25 -11.49
C LYS A 387 25.70 25.65 -10.87
N SER A 388 26.50 26.66 -11.22
CA SER A 388 26.39 28.01 -10.66
C SER A 388 25.80 29.08 -11.59
N LYS A 389 25.44 28.79 -12.86
CA LYS A 389 24.83 29.81 -13.75
C LYS A 389 23.83 29.23 -14.75
N MET A 390 22.64 28.85 -14.27
CA MET A 390 21.42 28.79 -15.10
C MET A 390 20.57 30.03 -14.86
N ALA A 391 20.00 30.58 -15.93
CA ALA A 391 19.19 31.81 -15.97
C ALA A 391 17.79 31.66 -15.33
N SER A 392 17.62 30.74 -14.39
CA SER A 392 16.53 30.69 -13.41
C SER A 392 16.98 31.20 -12.03
N ALA A 393 18.30 31.37 -11.81
CA ALA A 393 18.85 32.00 -10.60
C ALA A 393 19.08 33.52 -10.75
N SER A 394 19.07 34.07 -11.97
CA SER A 394 19.26 35.51 -12.20
C SER A 394 18.21 36.17 -13.08
N SER A 395 17.13 35.48 -13.47
CA SER A 395 15.92 36.16 -13.91
C SER A 395 15.03 36.35 -12.69
N THR A 396 14.89 37.59 -12.21
CA THR A 396 13.67 38.07 -11.58
C THR A 396 12.57 38.07 -12.63
N SER A 397 12.20 36.87 -13.08
CA SER A 397 10.96 36.62 -13.76
C SER A 397 9.88 36.86 -12.72
N GLN A 398 9.31 38.07 -12.73
CA GLN A 398 8.03 38.46 -12.13
C GLN A 398 6.86 37.69 -12.81
N ARG A 399 7.05 36.41 -13.10
CA ARG A 399 6.01 35.47 -13.51
C ARG A 399 6.03 34.32 -12.50
N ASP A 400 5.41 34.61 -11.37
CA ASP A 400 4.97 33.62 -10.41
C ASP A 400 3.92 32.73 -11.10
N TRP A 401 4.29 31.51 -11.45
CA TRP A 401 3.32 30.49 -11.90
C TRP A 401 2.49 29.93 -10.73
N GLY A 402 2.62 30.49 -9.51
CA GLY A 402 1.71 30.34 -8.40
C GLY A 402 1.43 28.90 -8.04
N LYS A 403 2.32 28.26 -7.26
CA LYS A 403 2.18 26.92 -6.62
C LYS A 403 0.74 26.38 -6.56
N GLY A 404 0.27 25.82 -7.69
CA GLY A 404 -1.11 25.37 -7.88
C GLY A 404 -1.23 23.85 -7.73
N MET A 405 -2.42 23.31 -7.94
CA MET A 405 -2.70 21.87 -7.76
C MET A 405 -2.10 20.94 -8.83
N ALA A 406 -1.25 21.45 -9.73
CA ALA A 406 -0.72 20.70 -10.88
C ALA A 406 0.29 19.59 -10.48
N CYS A 407 1.08 19.82 -9.42
CA CYS A 407 2.12 18.88 -8.96
C CYS A 407 1.89 18.42 -7.51
N VAL A 408 0.69 18.61 -6.97
CA VAL A 408 0.39 18.31 -5.56
C VAL A 408 0.09 16.83 -5.40
N GLY A 409 0.81 16.18 -4.49
CA GLY A 409 0.56 14.82 -4.04
C GLY A 409 -0.63 14.70 -3.10
N ARG A 410 -0.96 13.46 -2.72
CA ARG A 410 -2.01 13.20 -1.72
C ARG A 410 -1.56 13.69 -0.35
N THR A 411 -2.48 14.27 0.41
CA THR A 411 -2.30 14.61 1.82
C THR A 411 -2.72 13.46 2.75
N THR A 412 -3.64 12.61 2.28
CA THR A 412 -4.16 11.45 3.01
C THR A 412 -4.41 10.28 2.04
N GLN A 413 -4.55 9.06 2.54
CA GLN A 413 -4.89 7.90 1.73
C GLN A 413 -6.07 7.15 2.33
N CYS A 414 -7.04 6.81 1.49
CA CYS A 414 -8.13 5.90 1.85
C CYS A 414 -7.57 4.52 2.24
N THR A 415 -7.66 4.21 3.53
CA THR A 415 -7.30 2.92 4.15
C THR A 415 -8.51 2.10 4.56
N ILE A 416 -9.71 2.71 4.57
CA ILE A 416 -10.96 2.04 4.94
C ILE A 416 -11.29 0.84 4.08
N VAL A 417 -10.86 0.83 2.81
CA VAL A 417 -10.95 -0.32 1.91
C VAL A 417 -9.66 -0.41 1.09
N PRO A 418 -9.27 -1.61 0.62
CA PRO A 418 -8.02 -1.78 -0.12
C PRO A 418 -8.06 -1.08 -1.50
N SER A 419 -6.91 -1.01 -2.16
CA SER A 419 -6.81 -0.32 -3.46
C SER A 419 -7.61 -1.00 -4.58
N ASN A 420 -7.73 -2.32 -4.51
CA ASN A 420 -8.50 -3.16 -5.44
C ASN A 420 -9.98 -3.37 -5.03
N HIS A 421 -10.52 -2.54 -4.14
CA HIS A 421 -11.92 -2.66 -3.70
C HIS A 421 -12.93 -2.41 -4.83
N TYR A 422 -13.89 -3.33 -4.98
CA TYR A 422 -15.05 -3.20 -5.87
C TYR A 422 -16.28 -2.65 -5.13
N GLY A 423 -17.07 -1.82 -5.81
CA GLY A 423 -18.29 -1.26 -5.24
C GLY A 423 -18.09 0.10 -4.55
N PRO A 424 -19.09 0.61 -3.81
CA PRO A 424 -19.03 1.93 -3.18
C PRO A 424 -17.91 2.02 -2.13
N ILE A 425 -17.37 3.22 -1.93
CA ILE A 425 -16.49 3.50 -0.79
C ILE A 425 -17.37 3.80 0.42
N PRO A 426 -17.17 3.13 1.57
CA PRO A 426 -17.91 3.47 2.78
C PRO A 426 -17.78 4.95 3.13
N SER A 427 -18.84 5.53 3.70
CA SER A 427 -18.92 6.96 4.06
C SER A 427 -18.91 7.96 2.90
N VAL A 428 -18.86 7.50 1.63
CA VAL A 428 -18.87 8.38 0.45
C VAL A 428 -20.14 8.18 -0.38
N PRO A 429 -21.24 8.91 -0.07
CA PRO A 429 -22.52 8.73 -0.76
C PRO A 429 -22.50 9.28 -2.19
N VAL A 430 -23.42 8.78 -3.01
CA VAL A 430 -23.68 9.32 -4.36
C VAL A 430 -24.05 10.81 -4.28
N GLY A 431 -23.41 11.60 -5.14
CA GLY A 431 -23.50 13.06 -5.14
C GLY A 431 -22.39 13.78 -4.40
N SER A 432 -21.46 13.08 -3.73
CA SER A 432 -20.27 13.69 -3.12
C SER A 432 -19.42 14.44 -4.16
N LEU A 433 -18.94 15.63 -3.80
CA LEU A 433 -18.27 16.58 -4.71
C LEU A 433 -16.88 16.97 -4.22
N TRP A 434 -15.90 16.99 -5.12
CA TRP A 434 -14.53 17.44 -4.84
C TRP A 434 -14.03 18.39 -5.93
N LYS A 435 -13.31 19.44 -5.54
CA LYS A 435 -12.76 20.40 -6.50
C LYS A 435 -11.69 19.78 -7.40
N PHE A 436 -10.78 18.97 -6.85
CA PHE A 436 -9.63 18.43 -7.57
C PHE A 436 -9.60 16.89 -7.61
N ARG A 437 -8.96 16.34 -8.63
CA ARG A 437 -8.78 14.88 -8.83
C ARG A 437 -7.99 14.22 -7.70
N VAL A 438 -7.02 14.91 -7.11
CA VAL A 438 -6.26 14.40 -5.95
C VAL A 438 -7.19 14.11 -4.76
N GLN A 439 -8.20 14.94 -4.52
CA GLN A 439 -9.17 14.70 -3.43
C GLN A 439 -10.09 13.51 -3.71
N VAL A 440 -10.39 13.23 -4.98
CA VAL A 440 -11.11 12.01 -5.39
C VAL A 440 -10.25 10.76 -5.19
N SER A 441 -8.93 10.91 -5.26
CA SER A 441 -7.96 9.86 -4.96
C SER A 441 -7.82 9.62 -3.46
N GLU A 442 -7.68 10.70 -2.68
CA GLU A 442 -7.66 10.67 -1.21
C GLU A 442 -8.90 9.97 -0.65
N SER A 443 -10.08 10.21 -1.23
CA SER A 443 -11.32 9.54 -0.83
C SER A 443 -11.43 8.07 -1.26
N GLY A 444 -10.50 7.54 -2.05
CA GLY A 444 -10.50 6.16 -2.55
C GLY A 444 -11.48 5.88 -3.69
N VAL A 445 -12.38 6.82 -4.02
CA VAL A 445 -13.38 6.64 -5.09
C VAL A 445 -12.68 6.41 -6.43
N HIS A 446 -11.68 7.22 -6.75
CA HIS A 446 -10.86 7.05 -7.94
C HIS A 446 -9.41 7.46 -7.67
N ARG A 447 -8.57 6.45 -7.41
CA ARG A 447 -7.19 6.60 -6.93
C ARG A 447 -6.21 7.23 -7.94
N PRO A 448 -6.32 7.00 -9.26
CA PRO A 448 -5.45 7.68 -10.21
C PRO A 448 -5.69 9.20 -10.25
N HIS A 449 -4.62 9.99 -10.20
CA HIS A 449 -4.71 11.45 -10.26
C HIS A 449 -5.05 11.98 -11.66
N VAL A 450 -4.62 11.25 -12.69
CA VAL A 450 -4.74 11.68 -14.10
C VAL A 450 -5.56 10.69 -14.91
N ALA A 451 -5.18 9.41 -14.89
CA ALA A 451 -5.77 8.38 -15.73
C ALA A 451 -7.31 8.34 -15.63
N GLY A 452 -7.97 8.00 -16.74
CA GLY A 452 -9.43 7.92 -16.78
C GLY A 452 -9.98 6.66 -16.10
N ILE A 453 -9.21 5.57 -16.09
CA ILE A 453 -9.59 4.25 -15.57
C ILE A 453 -8.64 3.88 -14.44
N HIS A 454 -9.19 3.30 -13.38
CA HIS A 454 -8.47 2.65 -12.31
C HIS A 454 -8.78 1.15 -12.35
N GLY A 455 -7.78 0.32 -12.63
CA GLY A 455 -7.97 -1.12 -12.72
C GLY A 455 -6.67 -1.90 -12.78
N ARG A 456 -6.80 -3.23 -12.72
CA ARG A 456 -5.70 -4.18 -12.98
C ARG A 456 -6.10 -5.06 -14.14
N SER A 457 -5.21 -5.23 -15.12
CA SER A 457 -5.49 -5.96 -16.35
C SER A 457 -5.86 -7.43 -16.12
N ASN A 458 -5.51 -8.02 -14.98
CA ASN A 458 -5.79 -9.41 -14.62
C ASN A 458 -6.96 -9.59 -13.65
N ASP A 459 -7.56 -8.51 -13.16
CA ASP A 459 -8.68 -8.56 -12.21
C ASP A 459 -9.89 -7.82 -12.77
N GLY A 460 -9.78 -6.50 -12.92
CA GLY A 460 -10.85 -5.65 -13.44
C GLY A 460 -10.61 -4.18 -13.13
N ALA A 461 -11.53 -3.33 -13.58
CA ALA A 461 -11.58 -1.91 -13.28
C ALA A 461 -12.46 -1.62 -12.05
N PHE A 462 -11.91 -0.85 -11.11
CA PHE A 462 -12.58 -0.47 -9.87
C PHE A 462 -13.38 0.83 -10.03
N SER A 463 -12.86 1.77 -10.83
CA SER A 463 -13.50 3.06 -11.06
C SER A 463 -13.04 3.76 -12.34
N LEU A 464 -13.84 4.71 -12.82
CA LEU A 464 -13.49 5.55 -13.96
C LEU A 464 -13.98 7.00 -13.83
N VAL A 465 -13.44 7.87 -14.69
CA VAL A 465 -13.79 9.29 -14.76
C VAL A 465 -14.24 9.68 -16.17
N LEU A 466 -15.42 10.28 -16.25
CA LEU A 466 -15.93 10.99 -17.43
C LEU A 466 -15.51 12.46 -17.36
N ALA A 467 -14.49 12.83 -18.13
CA ALA A 467 -13.92 14.19 -18.11
C ALA A 467 -13.91 14.90 -19.47
N GLY A 468 -14.53 14.31 -20.50
CA GLY A 468 -14.57 14.90 -21.85
C GLY A 468 -13.22 14.93 -22.55
N GLY A 469 -12.31 14.01 -22.19
CA GLY A 469 -10.98 13.90 -22.77
C GLY A 469 -10.92 13.01 -24.03
N TYR A 470 -12.01 12.33 -24.37
CA TYR A 470 -12.16 11.50 -25.57
C TYR A 470 -13.43 11.91 -26.30
N GLU A 471 -13.28 12.23 -27.58
CA GLU A 471 -14.35 12.71 -28.46
C GLU A 471 -15.40 11.64 -28.75
N ASP A 472 -15.05 10.36 -28.59
CA ASP A 472 -15.92 9.19 -28.82
C ASP A 472 -16.81 8.83 -27.62
N ASP A 473 -16.65 9.54 -26.49
CA ASP A 473 -17.52 9.39 -25.33
C ASP A 473 -18.93 9.91 -25.63
N VAL A 474 -19.94 9.15 -25.20
CA VAL A 474 -21.37 9.53 -25.31
C VAL A 474 -22.02 9.28 -23.95
N ASP A 475 -22.51 10.34 -23.31
CA ASP A 475 -23.03 10.27 -21.94
C ASP A 475 -24.52 10.61 -21.86
N ASP A 476 -25.33 9.58 -21.59
CA ASP A 476 -26.78 9.64 -21.40
C ASP A 476 -27.18 9.51 -19.92
N GLY A 477 -26.24 9.75 -18.99
CA GLY A 477 -26.50 9.77 -17.56
C GLY A 477 -26.60 8.37 -16.98
N ASN A 478 -27.76 7.72 -17.13
CA ASN A 478 -27.99 6.36 -16.61
C ASN A 478 -27.27 5.28 -17.42
N GLU A 479 -26.94 5.58 -18.66
CA GLU A 479 -26.06 4.78 -19.50
C GLU A 479 -25.11 5.69 -20.27
N PHE A 480 -23.94 5.18 -20.61
CA PHE A 480 -22.98 5.91 -21.42
C PHE A 480 -22.05 4.96 -22.16
N THR A 481 -21.55 5.40 -23.30
CA THR A 481 -20.47 4.74 -24.01
C THR A 481 -19.15 5.43 -23.67
N TYR A 482 -18.26 4.68 -23.02
CA TYR A 482 -16.93 5.12 -22.62
C TYR A 482 -15.89 4.68 -23.65
N THR A 483 -14.87 5.50 -23.86
CA THR A 483 -13.73 5.19 -24.73
C THR A 483 -12.54 4.71 -23.91
N GLY A 484 -11.88 3.65 -24.37
CA GLY A 484 -10.64 3.14 -23.78
C GLY A 484 -9.53 4.20 -23.75
N SER A 485 -8.51 3.95 -22.95
CA SER A 485 -7.30 4.77 -22.94
C SER A 485 -6.29 4.34 -24.01
N GLY A 486 -5.38 5.24 -24.37
CA GLY A 486 -4.29 4.98 -25.32
C GLY A 486 -4.66 5.31 -26.76
N GLY A 487 -3.87 4.81 -27.71
CA GLY A 487 -3.96 5.23 -29.11
C GLY A 487 -3.49 6.67 -29.32
N ARG A 488 -2.58 7.15 -28.46
CA ARG A 488 -2.13 8.54 -28.37
C ARG A 488 -0.61 8.57 -28.25
N ASP A 489 0.02 9.45 -29.01
CA ASP A 489 1.41 9.82 -28.78
C ASP A 489 1.51 10.80 -27.60
N LEU A 490 1.95 10.27 -26.47
CA LEU A 490 2.18 11.03 -25.24
C LEU A 490 3.65 11.44 -25.08
N SER A 491 4.46 11.33 -26.13
CA SER A 491 5.83 11.84 -26.17
C SER A 491 5.89 13.32 -25.75
N GLY A 492 7.01 13.70 -25.13
CA GLY A 492 7.19 15.04 -24.57
C GLY A 492 6.39 15.28 -23.29
N ASN A 493 6.25 14.25 -22.43
CA ASN A 493 5.64 14.34 -21.11
C ASN A 493 4.17 14.83 -21.15
N LYS A 494 3.46 14.56 -22.25
CA LYS A 494 2.04 14.90 -22.35
C LYS A 494 1.23 13.95 -21.49
N ARG A 495 0.18 14.47 -20.86
CA ARG A 495 -0.82 13.66 -20.14
C ARG A 495 -2.03 13.33 -21.01
N THR A 496 -2.21 14.09 -22.08
CA THR A 496 -3.30 13.96 -23.06
C THR A 496 -2.78 14.37 -24.43
N ALA A 497 -3.21 13.67 -25.47
CA ALA A 497 -3.00 14.04 -26.87
C ALA A 497 -4.22 13.60 -27.68
N GLU A 498 -4.29 13.99 -28.94
CA GLU A 498 -5.28 13.46 -29.87
C GLU A 498 -4.94 12.02 -30.29
N GLN A 499 -5.95 11.29 -30.77
CA GLN A 499 -5.74 9.94 -31.26
C GLN A 499 -4.79 9.96 -32.48
N SER A 500 -3.78 9.09 -32.45
CA SER A 500 -2.72 8.98 -33.47
C SER A 500 -2.40 7.55 -33.87
N CYS A 501 -2.92 6.56 -33.14
CA CYS A 501 -2.81 5.15 -33.47
C CYS A 501 -3.99 4.35 -32.89
N ASP A 502 -4.12 3.10 -33.33
CA ASP A 502 -5.16 2.19 -32.86
C ASP A 502 -4.98 1.85 -31.38
N GLN A 503 -6.08 1.86 -30.64
CA GLN A 503 -6.11 1.38 -29.27
C GLN A 503 -6.03 -0.14 -29.22
N THR A 504 -5.40 -0.66 -28.16
CA THR A 504 -5.27 -2.09 -27.91
C THR A 504 -6.09 -2.51 -26.69
N LEU A 505 -6.56 -3.76 -26.65
CA LEU A 505 -7.24 -4.32 -25.48
C LEU A 505 -6.23 -4.84 -24.45
N THR A 506 -5.39 -3.95 -23.94
CA THR A 506 -4.39 -4.24 -22.92
C THR A 506 -4.56 -3.30 -21.71
N HIS A 507 -3.82 -3.54 -20.63
CA HIS A 507 -3.80 -2.69 -19.43
C HIS A 507 -5.21 -2.31 -18.94
N MET A 508 -5.50 -1.00 -18.88
CA MET A 508 -6.76 -0.46 -18.38
C MET A 508 -7.97 -0.81 -19.27
N ASN A 509 -7.76 -0.98 -20.57
CA ASN A 509 -8.81 -1.38 -21.51
C ASN A 509 -9.23 -2.83 -21.22
N ARG A 510 -8.24 -3.73 -21.04
CA ARG A 510 -8.50 -5.11 -20.63
C ARG A 510 -9.14 -5.18 -19.24
N ALA A 511 -8.65 -4.37 -18.29
CA ALA A 511 -9.22 -4.28 -16.95
C ALA A 511 -10.70 -3.92 -17.00
N LEU A 512 -11.06 -2.93 -17.82
CA LEU A 512 -12.46 -2.55 -18.00
C LEU A 512 -13.25 -3.70 -18.65
N ALA A 513 -12.76 -4.32 -19.72
CA ALA A 513 -13.44 -5.46 -20.37
C ALA A 513 -13.75 -6.63 -19.41
N LEU A 514 -12.87 -6.92 -18.45
CA LEU A 514 -13.06 -7.97 -17.43
C LEU A 514 -14.25 -7.73 -16.50
N ASN A 515 -14.76 -6.50 -16.39
CA ASN A 515 -15.97 -6.23 -15.60
C ASN A 515 -17.25 -6.70 -16.29
N CYS A 516 -17.21 -6.92 -17.60
CA CYS A 516 -18.34 -7.46 -18.34
C CYS A 516 -18.55 -8.93 -17.94
N ASN A 517 -19.80 -9.33 -17.71
CA ASN A 517 -20.13 -10.69 -17.24
C ASN A 517 -20.09 -11.74 -18.37
N VAL A 518 -18.94 -11.84 -19.03
CA VAL A 518 -18.65 -12.74 -20.14
C VAL A 518 -17.13 -12.95 -20.22
N PRO A 519 -16.65 -14.11 -20.70
CA PRO A 519 -15.23 -14.30 -20.97
C PRO A 519 -14.69 -13.19 -21.91
N VAL A 520 -13.46 -12.75 -21.65
CA VAL A 520 -12.85 -11.67 -22.43
C VAL A 520 -12.61 -12.15 -23.88
N ASN A 521 -13.00 -11.31 -24.84
CA ASN A 521 -12.78 -11.50 -26.26
C ASN A 521 -12.01 -10.28 -26.80
N ASP A 522 -10.76 -10.51 -27.16
CA ASP A 522 -9.77 -9.52 -27.58
C ASP A 522 -9.93 -9.06 -29.03
N LYS A 523 -10.73 -9.76 -29.84
CA LYS A 523 -10.91 -9.46 -31.27
C LYS A 523 -12.17 -8.66 -31.55
N ASN A 524 -13.30 -9.13 -31.05
CA ASN A 524 -14.62 -8.59 -31.41
C ASN A 524 -15.30 -7.89 -30.24
N GLY A 525 -14.72 -7.98 -29.04
CA GLY A 525 -15.41 -7.64 -27.80
C GLY A 525 -16.51 -8.64 -27.46
N ALA A 526 -17.36 -8.28 -26.50
CA ALA A 526 -18.43 -9.17 -26.02
C ALA A 526 -19.63 -8.39 -25.48
N ASP A 527 -20.79 -9.06 -25.48
CA ASP A 527 -22.08 -8.56 -24.99
C ASP A 527 -22.63 -9.47 -23.89
N ALA A 528 -22.87 -8.92 -22.70
CA ALA A 528 -23.35 -9.65 -21.54
C ALA A 528 -24.87 -9.70 -21.48
N LYS A 529 -25.43 -10.91 -21.68
CA LYS A 529 -26.88 -11.17 -21.51
C LYS A 529 -27.37 -10.78 -20.11
N ASN A 530 -26.61 -11.13 -19.07
CA ASN A 530 -26.88 -10.74 -17.68
C ASN A 530 -25.83 -9.73 -17.20
N TRP A 531 -25.85 -8.52 -17.75
CA TRP A 531 -24.91 -7.45 -17.44
C TRP A 531 -24.91 -7.05 -15.96
N LYS A 532 -26.02 -7.23 -15.24
CA LYS A 532 -26.13 -6.93 -13.81
C LYS A 532 -25.27 -7.84 -12.93
N ALA A 533 -24.87 -9.01 -13.41
CA ALA A 533 -23.93 -9.86 -12.69
C ALA A 533 -22.45 -9.48 -12.93
N GLY A 534 -22.19 -8.44 -13.72
CA GLY A 534 -20.83 -7.93 -13.96
C GLY A 534 -20.23 -7.22 -12.74
N LYS A 535 -18.91 -7.06 -12.73
CA LYS A 535 -18.20 -6.39 -11.64
C LYS A 535 -18.54 -4.89 -11.60
N PRO A 536 -18.84 -4.30 -10.43
CA PRO A 536 -19.25 -2.91 -10.32
C PRO A 536 -18.08 -1.93 -10.58
N VAL A 537 -18.37 -0.83 -11.24
CA VAL A 537 -17.44 0.28 -11.53
C VAL A 537 -17.98 1.55 -10.88
N ARG A 538 -17.18 2.19 -10.01
CA ARG A 538 -17.52 3.53 -9.49
C ARG A 538 -17.32 4.57 -10.59
N VAL A 539 -18.33 5.39 -10.85
CA VAL A 539 -18.25 6.42 -11.90
C VAL A 539 -18.19 7.82 -11.29
N VAL A 540 -17.20 8.58 -11.73
CA VAL A 540 -17.03 10.00 -11.39
C VAL A 540 -17.23 10.84 -12.65
N ARG A 541 -18.07 11.88 -12.59
CA ARG A 541 -18.19 12.88 -13.65
C ARG A 541 -17.44 14.16 -13.27
N SER A 542 -16.64 14.69 -14.19
CA SER A 542 -15.89 15.94 -14.02
C SER A 542 -16.56 17.08 -14.77
N CYS A 543 -16.46 18.31 -14.26
CA CYS A 543 -16.97 19.50 -14.92
C CYS A 543 -16.36 19.73 -16.31
N LYS A 544 -15.19 19.16 -16.59
CA LYS A 544 -14.56 19.20 -17.92
C LYS A 544 -15.42 18.52 -19.00
N GLY A 545 -16.24 17.53 -18.64
CA GLY A 545 -17.17 16.84 -19.54
C GLY A 545 -18.40 17.67 -19.95
N ARG A 546 -18.62 18.83 -19.32
CA ARG A 546 -19.84 19.63 -19.48
C ARG A 546 -20.09 20.13 -20.90
N LYS A 547 -19.03 20.27 -21.71
CA LYS A 547 -19.14 20.63 -23.14
C LYS A 547 -19.92 19.59 -23.96
N HIS A 548 -19.90 18.33 -23.53
CA HIS A 548 -20.47 17.20 -24.27
C HIS A 548 -21.56 16.46 -23.48
N SER A 549 -21.66 16.70 -22.17
CA SER A 549 -22.61 16.04 -21.28
C SER A 549 -23.33 17.03 -20.36
N LYS A 550 -24.66 17.04 -20.43
CA LYS A 550 -25.52 17.78 -19.49
C LYS A 550 -25.53 17.18 -18.07
N TYR A 551 -25.02 15.97 -17.90
CA TYR A 551 -24.99 15.25 -16.63
C TYR A 551 -23.74 15.56 -15.80
N SER A 552 -22.70 16.12 -16.44
CA SER A 552 -21.48 16.57 -15.77
C SER A 552 -21.78 17.69 -14.75
N PRO A 553 -21.09 17.71 -13.59
CA PRO A 553 -21.30 18.74 -12.59
C PRO A 553 -20.86 20.11 -13.09
N GLU A 554 -21.34 21.17 -12.45
CA GLU A 554 -20.96 22.54 -12.82
C GLU A 554 -19.48 22.83 -12.51
N GLU A 555 -19.01 22.23 -11.42
CA GLU A 555 -17.69 22.45 -10.87
C GLU A 555 -17.12 21.14 -10.30
N GLY A 556 -15.81 20.95 -10.42
CA GLY A 556 -15.09 19.86 -9.78
C GLY A 556 -15.45 18.48 -10.35
N ASN A 557 -15.54 17.50 -9.46
CA ASN A 557 -15.75 16.09 -9.73
C ASN A 557 -16.84 15.58 -8.80
N ARG A 558 -17.80 14.82 -9.32
CA ARG A 558 -18.92 14.26 -8.56
C ARG A 558 -18.98 12.74 -8.70
N TYR A 559 -19.14 12.03 -7.59
CA TYR A 559 -19.38 10.60 -7.59
C TYR A 559 -20.86 10.31 -7.93
N ASP A 560 -21.10 9.54 -8.99
CA ASP A 560 -22.45 9.32 -9.55
C ASP A 560 -22.99 7.90 -9.35
N GLY A 561 -22.26 7.08 -8.58
CA GLY A 561 -22.65 5.73 -8.19
C GLY A 561 -22.02 4.62 -9.00
N ILE A 562 -22.64 3.46 -8.91
CA ILE A 562 -22.19 2.19 -9.47
C ILE A 562 -22.81 1.93 -10.85
N TYR A 563 -21.94 1.54 -11.78
CA TYR A 563 -22.27 1.12 -13.13
C TYR A 563 -21.66 -0.25 -13.40
N LYS A 564 -22.22 -0.95 -14.36
CA LYS A 564 -21.72 -2.25 -14.84
C LYS A 564 -21.62 -2.23 -16.36
N ILE A 565 -20.71 -3.03 -16.89
CA ILE A 565 -20.48 -3.10 -18.33
C ILE A 565 -21.46 -4.07 -18.97
N ALA A 566 -22.33 -3.53 -19.82
CA ALA A 566 -23.25 -4.31 -20.62
C ALA A 566 -22.56 -4.97 -21.81
N LYS A 567 -21.68 -4.23 -22.50
CA LYS A 567 -20.91 -4.75 -23.63
C LYS A 567 -19.68 -3.89 -23.88
N TYR A 568 -18.71 -4.44 -24.60
CA TYR A 568 -17.55 -3.72 -25.11
C TYR A 568 -17.19 -4.22 -26.51
N TRP A 569 -16.67 -3.35 -27.37
CA TRP A 569 -16.36 -3.67 -28.76
C TRP A 569 -15.32 -2.69 -29.34
N PRO A 570 -14.47 -3.13 -30.28
CA PRO A 570 -13.63 -2.21 -31.05
C PRO A 570 -14.47 -1.53 -32.13
N ALA A 571 -14.22 -0.24 -32.38
CA ALA A 571 -14.87 0.51 -33.45
C ALA A 571 -13.92 1.57 -34.01
N LYS A 572 -14.16 2.02 -35.23
CA LYS A 572 -13.44 3.18 -35.79
C LYS A 572 -13.97 4.45 -35.09
N GLY A 573 -13.10 5.13 -34.35
CA GLY A 573 -13.42 6.38 -33.67
C GLY A 573 -13.53 7.56 -34.64
N LYS A 574 -13.97 8.72 -34.14
CA LYS A 574 -14.10 9.96 -34.94
C LYS A 574 -12.80 10.40 -35.60
N SER A 575 -11.68 10.13 -34.95
CA SER A 575 -10.33 10.44 -35.45
C SER A 575 -9.82 9.42 -36.49
N GLY A 576 -10.62 8.41 -36.84
CA GLY A 576 -10.30 7.44 -37.88
C GLY A 576 -9.46 6.24 -37.43
N PHE A 577 -8.97 6.23 -36.20
CA PHE A 577 -8.27 5.10 -35.57
C PHE A 577 -9.24 4.16 -34.84
N LEU A 578 -8.84 2.92 -34.64
CA LEU A 578 -9.58 1.97 -33.82
C LEU A 578 -9.55 2.43 -32.35
N VAL A 579 -10.73 2.47 -31.73
CA VAL A 579 -10.93 2.73 -30.31
C VAL A 579 -11.75 1.62 -29.68
N TRP A 580 -11.47 1.30 -28.43
CA TRP A 580 -12.28 0.36 -27.66
C TRP A 580 -13.41 1.10 -26.98
N ARG A 581 -14.65 0.65 -27.18
CA ARG A 581 -15.85 1.26 -26.63
C ARG A 581 -16.50 0.34 -25.62
N TYR A 582 -17.01 0.92 -24.54
CA TYR A 582 -17.63 0.19 -23.42
C TYR A 582 -18.99 0.82 -23.13
N LEU A 583 -20.06 0.04 -23.18
CA LEU A 583 -21.39 0.48 -22.76
C LEU A 583 -21.56 0.19 -21.27
N LEU A 584 -21.63 1.26 -20.47
CA LEU A 584 -21.89 1.18 -19.03
C LEU A 584 -23.34 1.54 -18.74
N LYS A 585 -23.96 0.78 -17.83
CA LYS A 585 -25.32 1.01 -17.35
C LYS A 585 -25.34 1.09 -15.84
N ARG A 586 -26.09 2.05 -15.31
CA ARG A 586 -26.21 2.30 -13.86
C ARG A 586 -26.96 1.15 -13.18
N ASP A 587 -26.40 0.63 -12.10
CA ASP A 587 -26.99 -0.42 -11.25
C ASP A 587 -26.70 -0.06 -9.79
N ASP A 588 -27.40 0.96 -9.30
CA ASP A 588 -27.18 1.58 -8.00
C ASP A 588 -28.53 2.05 -7.44
N GLU A 589 -28.80 1.72 -6.18
CA GLU A 589 -30.05 2.05 -5.49
C GLU A 589 -30.14 3.52 -5.09
N GLU A 590 -28.99 4.20 -4.89
CA GLU A 590 -29.00 5.63 -4.60
C GLU A 590 -29.48 6.41 -5.82
N PRO A 591 -30.34 7.43 -5.68
CA PRO A 591 -30.86 8.18 -6.81
C PRO A 591 -29.74 8.99 -7.51
N ALA A 592 -29.76 8.99 -8.84
CA ALA A 592 -28.75 9.69 -9.63
C ALA A 592 -28.77 11.21 -9.36
N PRO A 593 -27.61 11.89 -9.14
CA PRO A 593 -27.57 13.26 -8.61
C PRO A 593 -28.25 14.35 -9.44
N TRP A 594 -28.49 14.12 -10.74
CA TRP A 594 -29.17 15.07 -11.62
C TRP A 594 -30.70 14.93 -11.62
N THR A 595 -31.24 13.84 -11.07
CA THR A 595 -32.68 13.63 -10.93
C THR A 595 -33.26 14.50 -9.81
N ARG A 596 -34.59 14.65 -9.77
CA ARG A 596 -35.26 15.38 -8.68
C ARG A 596 -34.93 14.76 -7.31
N ASP A 597 -35.06 13.44 -7.20
CA ASP A 597 -34.81 12.71 -5.95
C ASP A 597 -33.32 12.78 -5.55
N GLY A 598 -32.42 12.72 -6.53
CA GLY A 598 -30.98 12.88 -6.30
C GLY A 598 -30.61 14.28 -5.80
N LYS A 599 -31.16 15.34 -6.42
CA LYS A 599 -30.97 16.73 -5.96
C LYS A 599 -31.51 16.94 -4.55
N ASP A 600 -32.70 16.40 -4.26
CA ASP A 600 -33.29 16.47 -2.93
C ASP A 600 -32.44 15.71 -1.90
N ARG A 601 -31.90 14.54 -2.27
CA ARG A 601 -30.98 13.77 -1.42
C ARG A 601 -29.68 14.54 -1.15
N VAL A 602 -29.00 15.05 -2.18
CA VAL A 602 -27.78 15.87 -2.05
C VAL A 602 -28.00 17.04 -1.08
N LYS A 603 -29.15 17.72 -1.20
CA LYS A 603 -29.53 18.82 -0.30
C LYS A 603 -29.80 18.35 1.13
N LYS A 604 -30.52 17.24 1.31
CA LYS A 604 -30.82 16.64 2.63
C LYS A 604 -29.55 16.19 3.36
N LEU A 605 -28.61 15.62 2.61
CA LEU A 605 -27.31 15.16 3.11
C LEU A 605 -26.29 16.31 3.29
N GLY A 606 -26.58 17.51 2.80
CA GLY A 606 -25.69 18.66 2.89
C GLY A 606 -24.37 18.50 2.16
N LEU A 607 -24.37 17.76 1.06
CA LEU A 607 -23.14 17.52 0.29
C LEU A 607 -22.75 18.80 -0.44
N THR A 608 -21.60 19.36 -0.05
CA THR A 608 -20.98 20.53 -0.69
C THR A 608 -19.68 20.13 -1.35
N ILE A 609 -19.24 20.91 -2.33
CA ILE A 609 -17.93 20.73 -2.94
C ILE A 609 -16.83 20.88 -1.89
N GLN A 610 -15.97 19.87 -1.82
CA GLN A 610 -14.82 19.83 -0.93
C GLN A 610 -13.63 20.51 -1.59
N TYR A 611 -12.95 21.39 -0.87
CA TYR A 611 -11.71 22.05 -1.29
C TYR A 611 -10.53 21.57 -0.46
N PRO A 612 -9.29 21.63 -0.99
CA PRO A 612 -8.10 21.38 -0.18
C PRO A 612 -8.03 22.34 1.02
N ALA A 613 -7.45 21.89 2.12
CA ALA A 613 -7.31 22.70 3.33
C ALA A 613 -6.57 24.03 3.03
N GLY A 614 -7.13 25.15 3.49
CA GLY A 614 -6.60 26.51 3.25
C GLY A 614 -6.73 27.03 1.81
N TYR A 615 -7.40 26.30 0.90
CA TYR A 615 -7.57 26.73 -0.49
C TYR A 615 -8.46 27.98 -0.62
N GLN A 616 -9.60 28.00 0.08
CA GLN A 616 -10.55 29.11 0.03
C GLN A 616 -10.00 30.39 0.68
N GLU A 617 -9.17 30.26 1.71
CA GLU A 617 -8.49 31.39 2.36
C GLU A 617 -7.48 32.02 1.41
N LYS A 618 -6.69 31.19 0.71
CA LYS A 618 -5.74 31.64 -0.32
C LYS A 618 -6.42 32.25 -1.54
N GLU A 619 -7.57 31.75 -1.97
CA GLU A 619 -8.33 32.37 -3.06
C GLU A 619 -8.88 33.74 -2.63
N LYS A 620 -9.42 33.87 -1.41
CA LYS A 620 -9.86 35.16 -0.88
C LYS A 620 -8.71 36.16 -0.70
N GLU A 621 -7.53 35.70 -0.29
CA GLU A 621 -6.33 36.53 -0.24
C GLU A 621 -5.88 36.98 -1.64
N LYS A 622 -5.99 36.12 -2.65
CA LYS A 622 -5.69 36.47 -4.05
C LYS A 622 -6.73 37.45 -4.63
N GLU A 623 -8.01 37.25 -4.35
CA GLU A 623 -9.08 38.18 -4.76
C GLU A 623 -8.93 39.54 -4.06
N ASN A 624 -8.67 39.56 -2.75
CA ASN A 624 -8.44 40.81 -2.02
C ASN A 624 -7.17 41.55 -2.50
N LYS A 625 -6.12 40.81 -2.92
CA LYS A 625 -4.93 41.40 -3.56
C LYS A 625 -5.25 41.99 -4.93
N ASN A 626 -6.04 41.30 -5.75
CA ASN A 626 -6.44 41.81 -7.06
C ASN A 626 -7.36 43.05 -6.96
N VAL A 627 -8.25 43.10 -5.96
CA VAL A 627 -9.11 44.27 -5.69
C VAL A 627 -8.31 45.44 -5.12
N ALA A 628 -7.25 45.17 -4.35
CA ALA A 628 -6.33 46.20 -3.86
C ALA A 628 -5.47 46.78 -5.01
N ASP A 629 -4.99 45.94 -5.92
CA ASP A 629 -4.23 46.39 -7.10
C ASP A 629 -5.08 47.24 -8.07
N GLU A 630 -6.35 46.90 -8.30
CA GLU A 630 -7.26 47.72 -9.12
C GLU A 630 -7.64 49.08 -8.51
N SER A 631 -7.37 49.29 -7.20
CA SER A 631 -7.67 50.55 -6.51
C SER A 631 -6.53 51.58 -6.51
N SER A 632 -5.40 51.27 -7.16
CA SER A 632 -4.15 52.04 -7.04
C SER A 632 -3.64 52.76 -8.30
N GLU A 633 -4.37 52.78 -9.41
CA GLU A 633 -3.98 53.58 -10.59
C GLU A 633 -4.69 54.96 -10.63
N THR A 634 -3.89 56.02 -10.52
CA THR A 634 -4.29 57.43 -10.69
C THR A 634 -3.83 57.98 -12.06
N PRO A 635 -4.40 59.11 -12.55
CA PRO A 635 -4.93 59.21 -13.92
C PRO A 635 -4.05 59.99 -14.91
N SER A 636 -4.15 59.67 -16.20
CA SER A 636 -3.71 60.58 -17.28
C SER A 636 -4.65 60.63 -18.50
N LYS A 637 -5.44 61.72 -18.51
CA LYS A 637 -5.91 62.57 -19.62
C LYS A 637 -6.40 61.96 -20.95
N SER A 638 -7.71 62.14 -21.13
CA SER A 638 -8.41 62.74 -22.30
C SER A 638 -8.77 61.89 -23.52
N LYS A 639 -10.07 61.53 -23.61
CA LYS A 639 -10.97 62.01 -24.68
C LYS A 639 -12.44 61.82 -24.32
N ARG A 640 -13.17 62.93 -24.43
CA ARG A 640 -14.62 63.10 -24.16
C ARG A 640 -15.47 62.24 -25.11
N LYS A 641 -16.48 61.54 -24.60
CA LYS A 641 -17.82 61.52 -25.21
C LYS A 641 -18.91 61.32 -24.14
N ARG A 642 -20.02 62.03 -24.38
CA ARG A 642 -21.02 62.48 -23.42
C ARG A 642 -21.88 61.38 -22.80
N LYS A 643 -22.23 61.67 -21.55
CA LYS A 643 -23.26 61.13 -20.66
C LYS A 643 -24.67 61.40 -21.20
N SER A 644 -25.59 60.45 -21.05
CA SER A 644 -27.01 60.74 -20.81
C SER A 644 -27.48 59.88 -19.65
N GLN A 645 -27.81 60.55 -18.55
CA GLN A 645 -28.45 60.00 -17.37
C GLN A 645 -29.88 59.57 -17.71
N SER A 646 -30.30 58.42 -17.20
CA SER A 646 -31.64 58.31 -16.62
C SER A 646 -31.49 57.68 -15.24
N SER A 647 -31.97 58.44 -14.28
CA SER A 647 -32.06 58.16 -12.86
C SER A 647 -33.20 57.21 -12.59
N GLU A 648 -32.94 56.10 -11.92
CA GLU A 648 -33.94 55.44 -11.09
C GLU A 648 -33.25 54.59 -10.02
N SER A 649 -33.22 55.11 -8.80
CA SER A 649 -33.07 54.30 -7.60
C SER A 649 -34.35 53.48 -7.43
N PRO A 650 -34.27 52.19 -7.09
CA PRO A 650 -35.00 51.82 -5.89
C PRO A 650 -34.28 50.78 -5.01
N LYS A 651 -34.31 51.09 -3.71
CA LYS A 651 -34.67 50.21 -2.60
C LYS A 651 -33.69 49.08 -2.26
N SER A 652 -32.93 49.37 -1.20
CA SER A 652 -32.48 48.39 -0.23
C SER A 652 -33.64 47.46 0.18
N SER A 653 -33.40 46.16 0.08
CA SER A 653 -34.22 45.14 0.73
C SER A 653 -33.29 44.10 1.36
N PRO A 654 -33.73 43.50 2.48
CA PRO A 654 -32.84 43.17 3.60
C PRO A 654 -32.09 41.86 3.39
N THR A 655 -30.85 41.85 3.87
CA THR A 655 -29.97 40.70 4.02
C THR A 655 -30.70 39.58 4.76
N LYS A 656 -31.24 38.60 4.03
CA LYS A 656 -31.70 37.35 4.64
C LYS A 656 -30.47 36.59 5.08
N THR A 657 -30.31 36.44 6.39
CA THR A 657 -29.43 35.43 6.98
C THR A 657 -29.73 34.08 6.33
N PRO A 658 -28.72 33.29 5.92
CA PRO A 658 -28.95 31.99 5.34
C PRO A 658 -29.66 31.12 6.39
N LYS A 659 -30.90 30.72 6.09
CA LYS A 659 -31.64 29.73 6.91
C LYS A 659 -30.71 28.52 7.09
N LYS A 660 -30.33 28.19 8.33
CA LYS A 660 -29.62 26.95 8.65
C LYS A 660 -30.35 25.79 7.97
N ILE A 661 -29.72 25.19 6.96
CA ILE A 661 -30.26 24.02 6.26
C ILE A 661 -30.32 22.91 7.31
N LYS A 662 -31.53 22.46 7.65
CA LYS A 662 -31.74 21.36 8.60
C LYS A 662 -31.31 20.06 7.89
N LEU A 663 -30.09 19.59 8.19
CA LEU A 663 -29.57 18.32 7.70
C LEU A 663 -30.49 17.17 8.15
N GLU A 664 -30.72 16.21 7.26
CA GLU A 664 -31.47 15.01 7.64
C GLU A 664 -30.58 14.14 8.55
N MET A 665 -31.09 13.83 9.74
CA MET A 665 -30.37 12.99 10.70
C MET A 665 -30.05 11.62 10.07
N TYR A 666 -28.88 11.07 10.39
CA TYR A 666 -28.51 9.73 9.98
C TYR A 666 -29.53 8.72 10.54
N LYS A 667 -30.06 7.86 9.68
CA LYS A 667 -31.10 6.88 10.04
C LYS A 667 -30.46 5.51 10.26
N LEU A 668 -30.40 5.10 11.51
CA LEU A 668 -29.98 3.76 11.88
C LEU A 668 -31.08 2.73 11.61
N THR A 669 -30.71 1.58 11.04
CA THR A 669 -31.60 0.42 10.91
C THR A 669 -31.93 -0.16 12.29
N ARG A 670 -32.98 -0.98 12.36
CA ARG A 670 -33.35 -1.67 13.63
C ARG A 670 -32.22 -2.59 14.10
N GLU A 671 -31.54 -3.23 13.15
CA GLU A 671 -30.43 -4.12 13.40
C GLU A 671 -29.21 -3.36 13.93
N GLN A 672 -28.83 -2.24 13.30
CA GLN A 672 -27.74 -1.37 13.77
C GLN A 672 -27.95 -0.90 15.20
N LYS A 673 -29.17 -0.46 15.54
CA LYS A 673 -29.53 -0.08 16.92
C LYS A 673 -29.40 -1.23 17.91
N THR A 674 -29.65 -2.46 17.45
CA THR A 674 -29.55 -3.66 18.29
C THR A 674 -28.09 -3.98 18.57
N PHE A 675 -27.21 -3.96 17.57
CA PHE A 675 -25.78 -4.18 17.77
C PHE A 675 -25.14 -3.12 18.67
N ILE A 676 -25.43 -1.84 18.45
CA ILE A 676 -24.97 -0.74 19.32
C ILE A 676 -25.40 -0.97 20.77
N LYS A 677 -26.66 -1.38 21.00
CA LYS A 677 -27.18 -1.65 22.35
C LYS A 677 -26.53 -2.89 22.99
N ASN A 678 -26.13 -3.88 22.19
CA ASN A 678 -25.50 -5.10 22.66
C ASN A 678 -24.02 -4.88 23.05
N ASP A 679 -23.36 -3.89 22.47
CA ASP A 679 -21.99 -3.49 22.84
C ASP A 679 -21.95 -2.67 24.14
N LYS A 680 -22.20 -3.35 25.26
CA LYS A 680 -22.26 -2.72 26.58
C LYS A 680 -20.93 -2.13 27.03
N GLN A 681 -19.80 -2.67 26.56
CA GLN A 681 -18.46 -2.24 26.99
C GLN A 681 -18.10 -0.86 26.42
N ASN A 682 -18.56 -0.54 25.21
CA ASN A 682 -18.31 0.75 24.57
C ASN A 682 -19.48 1.73 24.68
N LYS A 683 -20.38 1.56 25.67
CA LYS A 683 -21.57 2.41 25.81
C LYS A 683 -21.24 3.91 25.75
N LYS A 684 -20.19 4.35 26.46
CA LYS A 684 -19.77 5.77 26.47
C LYS A 684 -19.35 6.28 25.08
N LEU A 685 -18.57 5.48 24.35
CA LEU A 685 -18.12 5.81 23.01
C LEU A 685 -19.29 5.84 22.02
N TRP A 686 -20.25 4.92 22.17
CA TRP A 686 -21.48 4.94 21.39
C TRP A 686 -22.34 6.15 21.72
N ASP A 687 -22.52 6.50 23.00
CA ASP A 687 -23.26 7.69 23.40
C ASP A 687 -22.64 8.96 22.75
N GLU A 688 -21.31 9.10 22.78
CA GLU A 688 -20.57 10.19 22.10
C GLU A 688 -20.79 10.19 20.58
N ALA A 689 -20.65 9.03 19.92
CA ALA A 689 -20.85 8.94 18.47
C ALA A 689 -22.30 9.29 18.09
N MET A 690 -23.27 8.88 18.91
CA MET A 690 -24.70 9.05 18.66
C MET A 690 -25.18 10.50 18.79
N GLU A 691 -24.47 11.36 19.54
CA GLU A 691 -24.70 12.82 19.52
C GLU A 691 -24.51 13.41 18.12
N SER A 692 -23.66 12.77 17.30
CA SER A 692 -23.35 13.19 15.93
C SER A 692 -24.33 12.66 14.88
N LEU A 693 -25.43 11.99 15.25
CA LEU A 693 -26.48 11.57 14.31
C LEU A 693 -27.08 12.75 13.53
N SER A 694 -27.07 13.95 14.12
CA SER A 694 -27.52 15.18 13.48
C SER A 694 -26.66 15.64 12.30
N LEU A 695 -25.45 15.09 12.16
CA LEU A 695 -24.51 15.40 11.08
C LEU A 695 -24.79 14.63 9.77
N GLY A 696 -25.83 13.80 9.72
CA GLY A 696 -26.20 13.04 8.53
C GLY A 696 -25.08 12.07 8.11
N PRO A 697 -24.64 12.02 6.84
CA PRO A 697 -23.58 11.09 6.41
C PRO A 697 -22.26 11.21 7.17
N LYS A 698 -21.94 12.42 7.67
CA LYS A 698 -20.71 12.66 8.44
C LYS A 698 -20.71 11.97 9.81
N PHE A 699 -21.86 11.42 10.24
CA PHE A 699 -21.92 10.52 11.39
C PHE A 699 -20.93 9.36 11.25
N LEU A 700 -20.80 8.77 10.05
CA LEU A 700 -19.89 7.64 9.84
C LEU A 700 -18.42 8.04 10.02
N ASN A 701 -18.03 9.27 9.64
CA ASN A 701 -16.69 9.77 9.92
C ASN A 701 -16.43 9.87 11.44
N LYS A 702 -17.44 10.31 12.21
CA LYS A 702 -17.32 10.35 13.68
C LYS A 702 -17.19 8.94 14.27
N VAL A 703 -17.94 7.96 13.76
CA VAL A 703 -17.81 6.55 14.18
C VAL A 703 -16.41 6.02 13.85
N GLU A 704 -15.89 6.32 12.66
CA GLU A 704 -14.52 5.98 12.26
C GLU A 704 -13.50 6.57 13.23
N GLU A 705 -13.58 7.86 13.55
CA GLU A 705 -12.68 8.55 14.50
C GLU A 705 -12.74 7.95 15.91
N VAL A 706 -13.94 7.63 16.41
CA VAL A 706 -14.16 7.11 17.76
C VAL A 706 -13.60 5.70 17.93
N PHE A 707 -13.63 4.89 16.88
CA PHE A 707 -13.21 3.48 16.91
C PHE A 707 -11.88 3.23 16.17
N LEU A 708 -10.97 4.21 16.18
CA LEU A 708 -9.59 4.01 15.70
C LEU A 708 -8.76 3.20 16.71
N CYS A 709 -8.03 2.23 16.20
CA CYS A 709 -7.01 1.53 16.98
C CYS A 709 -5.77 2.41 17.13
N ILE A 710 -5.35 2.67 18.37
CA ILE A 710 -4.19 3.53 18.66
C ILE A 710 -2.86 3.06 18.03
N CYS A 711 -2.73 1.74 17.76
CA CYS A 711 -1.51 1.16 17.21
C CYS A 711 -1.38 1.37 15.70
N CYS A 712 -2.38 0.94 14.91
CA CYS A 712 -2.37 1.07 13.46
C CYS A 712 -3.01 2.36 12.93
N GLN A 713 -3.74 3.10 13.78
CA GLN A 713 -4.48 4.33 13.44
C GLN A 713 -5.58 4.13 12.40
N GLU A 714 -6.14 2.93 12.33
CA GLU A 714 -7.23 2.58 11.43
C GLU A 714 -8.45 2.10 12.23
N VAL A 715 -9.62 2.05 11.59
CA VAL A 715 -10.83 1.50 12.21
C VAL A 715 -10.53 0.11 12.73
N VAL A 716 -10.83 -0.11 14.01
CA VAL A 716 -10.45 -1.31 14.72
C VAL A 716 -10.98 -2.57 14.02
N PHE A 717 -10.07 -3.51 13.75
CA PHE A 717 -10.35 -4.81 13.14
C PHE A 717 -10.16 -5.94 14.17
N GLN A 718 -11.11 -6.88 14.21
CA GLN A 718 -11.23 -7.87 15.29
C GLN A 718 -11.04 -7.20 16.67
N PRO A 719 -11.93 -6.25 17.03
CA PRO A 719 -11.72 -5.38 18.18
C PRO A 719 -11.62 -6.14 19.49
N ILE A 720 -10.57 -5.87 20.25
CA ILE A 720 -10.48 -6.22 21.66
C ILE A 720 -10.83 -4.97 22.46
N THR A 721 -11.94 -5.01 23.18
CA THR A 721 -12.27 -3.97 24.17
C THR A 721 -11.63 -4.35 25.49
N THR A 722 -10.55 -3.65 25.84
CA THR A 722 -9.77 -3.89 27.06
C THR A 722 -10.59 -3.59 28.32
N GLU A 723 -10.14 -4.10 29.49
CA GLU A 723 -10.80 -3.81 30.78
C GLU A 723 -10.81 -2.32 31.12
N CYS A 724 -9.79 -1.59 30.67
CA CYS A 724 -9.72 -0.13 30.73
C CYS A 724 -10.56 0.58 29.64
N GLN A 725 -11.46 -0.14 28.95
CA GLN A 725 -12.43 0.37 27.95
C GLN A 725 -11.82 1.00 26.69
N HIS A 726 -10.58 0.64 26.32
CA HIS A 726 -9.97 1.03 25.05
C HIS A 726 -10.12 -0.09 24.00
N ASN A 727 -10.35 0.29 22.75
CA ASN A 727 -10.46 -0.62 21.62
C ASN A 727 -9.13 -0.71 20.86
N VAL A 728 -8.62 -1.93 20.70
CA VAL A 728 -7.37 -2.20 19.98
C VAL A 728 -7.60 -3.38 19.06
N CYS A 729 -6.97 -3.39 17.87
CA CYS A 729 -7.05 -4.56 17.00
C CYS A 729 -6.41 -5.77 17.70
N ARG A 730 -7.00 -6.95 17.55
CA ARG A 730 -6.46 -8.19 18.13
C ARG A 730 -4.98 -8.37 17.77
N GLU A 731 -4.63 -8.26 16.49
CA GLU A 731 -3.24 -8.41 16.06
C GLU A 731 -2.32 -7.34 16.65
N CYS A 732 -2.76 -6.09 16.73
CA CYS A 732 -1.97 -5.01 17.33
C CYS A 732 -1.67 -5.29 18.80
N LEU A 733 -2.67 -5.75 19.55
CA LEU A 733 -2.49 -6.11 20.96
C LEU A 733 -1.62 -7.36 21.11
N GLN A 734 -1.78 -8.36 20.24
CA GLN A 734 -0.93 -9.55 20.20
C GLN A 734 0.53 -9.20 19.91
N ARG A 735 0.81 -8.29 18.97
CA ARG A 735 2.17 -7.81 18.70
C ARG A 735 2.78 -7.12 19.92
N SER A 736 2.00 -6.32 20.66
CA SER A 736 2.45 -5.71 21.92
C SER A 736 2.84 -6.77 22.95
N PHE A 737 2.02 -7.80 23.13
CA PHE A 737 2.28 -8.87 24.09
C PHE A 737 3.48 -9.74 23.68
N LYS A 738 3.63 -10.02 22.37
CA LYS A 738 4.82 -10.71 21.83
C LYS A 738 6.13 -9.95 22.07
N ALA A 739 6.06 -8.62 22.25
CA ALA A 739 7.20 -7.78 22.61
C ALA A 739 7.35 -7.60 24.14
N ASP A 740 6.76 -8.48 24.93
CA ASP A 740 6.72 -8.43 26.41
C ASP A 740 6.03 -7.18 27.01
N VAL A 741 5.29 -6.41 26.20
CA VAL A 741 4.53 -5.24 26.64
C VAL A 741 3.07 -5.64 26.92
N HIS A 742 2.81 -5.97 28.18
CA HIS A 742 1.53 -6.47 28.71
C HIS A 742 0.57 -5.37 29.20
N THR A 743 0.79 -4.13 28.76
CA THR A 743 -0.03 -2.98 29.12
C THR A 743 -0.91 -2.57 27.95
N CYS A 744 -2.08 -1.98 28.24
CA CYS A 744 -2.92 -1.37 27.23
C CYS A 744 -2.12 -0.32 26.41
N PRO A 745 -2.07 -0.42 25.07
CA PRO A 745 -1.35 0.54 24.24
C PRO A 745 -1.86 1.99 24.33
N ALA A 746 -3.12 2.18 24.73
CA ALA A 746 -3.73 3.51 24.81
C ALA A 746 -3.43 4.23 26.13
N CYS A 747 -3.63 3.57 27.28
CA CYS A 747 -3.51 4.21 28.60
C CYS A 747 -2.47 3.59 29.54
N ARG A 748 -1.74 2.57 29.08
CA ARG A 748 -0.71 1.84 29.85
C ARG A 748 -1.23 1.10 31.09
N TYR A 749 -2.53 0.95 31.24
CA TYR A 749 -3.13 0.07 32.25
C TYR A 749 -2.57 -1.36 32.10
N ASP A 750 -2.17 -1.97 33.21
CA ASP A 750 -1.63 -3.33 33.21
C ASP A 750 -2.75 -4.35 32.92
N LEU A 751 -2.60 -5.11 31.84
CA LEU A 751 -3.56 -6.13 31.44
C LEU A 751 -3.14 -7.52 31.95
N GLY A 752 -1.90 -7.67 32.40
CA GLY A 752 -1.31 -8.94 32.82
C GLY A 752 -0.95 -9.88 31.66
N LYS A 753 -0.06 -10.84 31.95
CA LYS A 753 0.46 -11.80 30.95
C LYS A 753 -0.57 -12.76 30.39
N ASN A 754 -1.60 -13.07 31.18
CA ASN A 754 -2.64 -14.05 30.84
C ASN A 754 -3.94 -13.37 30.35
N TYR A 755 -3.86 -12.13 29.86
CA TYR A 755 -5.03 -11.39 29.41
C TYR A 755 -5.78 -12.11 28.28
N SER A 756 -7.09 -12.32 28.45
CA SER A 756 -7.93 -12.98 27.44
C SER A 756 -8.35 -12.01 26.33
N MET A 757 -7.73 -12.12 25.15
CA MET A 757 -8.02 -11.28 23.98
C MET A 757 -9.28 -11.73 23.23
N ASN A 758 -10.44 -11.64 23.89
CA ASN A 758 -11.73 -11.97 23.29
C ASN A 758 -12.22 -10.86 22.36
N ILE A 759 -12.60 -11.23 21.14
CA ILE A 759 -13.14 -10.29 20.16
C ILE A 759 -14.52 -9.80 20.62
N ASN A 760 -14.69 -8.47 20.66
CA ASN A 760 -15.97 -7.82 20.86
C ASN A 760 -16.81 -7.96 19.58
N LYS A 761 -17.53 -9.08 19.47
CA LYS A 761 -18.40 -9.39 18.33
C LYS A 761 -19.47 -8.31 18.08
N PRO A 762 -20.21 -7.81 19.08
CA PRO A 762 -21.16 -6.71 18.85
C PRO A 762 -20.55 -5.49 18.17
N LEU A 763 -19.35 -5.06 18.60
CA LEU A 763 -18.63 -3.95 17.98
C LEU A 763 -18.17 -4.31 16.55
N GLN A 764 -17.65 -5.52 16.35
CA GLN A 764 -17.23 -5.97 15.04
C GLN A 764 -18.39 -5.97 14.04
N ASP A 765 -19.54 -6.54 14.43
CA ASP A 765 -20.72 -6.69 13.56
C ASP A 765 -21.26 -5.33 13.12
N ILE A 766 -21.35 -4.36 14.04
CA ILE A 766 -21.82 -3.01 13.70
C ILE A 766 -20.82 -2.25 12.82
N LEU A 767 -19.51 -2.40 13.04
CA LEU A 767 -18.49 -1.77 12.19
C LEU A 767 -18.51 -2.36 10.78
N ILE A 768 -18.74 -3.68 10.63
CA ILE A 768 -18.94 -4.31 9.31
C ILE A 768 -20.16 -3.74 8.60
N GLN A 769 -21.26 -3.49 9.33
CA GLN A 769 -22.45 -2.87 8.74
C GLN A 769 -22.24 -1.41 8.35
N PHE A 770 -21.49 -0.64 9.14
CA PHE A 770 -21.20 0.76 8.82
C PHE A 770 -20.15 0.92 7.72
N PHE A 771 -19.18 0.01 7.66
CA PHE A 771 -18.06 0.08 6.75
C PHE A 771 -17.90 -1.21 5.93
N PRO A 772 -18.84 -1.53 5.01
CA PRO A 772 -18.76 -2.76 4.24
C PRO A 772 -17.42 -2.90 3.49
N GLY A 773 -16.77 -4.05 3.66
CA GLY A 773 -15.49 -4.36 3.02
C GLY A 773 -14.25 -3.81 3.73
N TYR A 774 -14.38 -3.16 4.90
CA TYR A 774 -13.20 -2.70 5.65
C TYR A 774 -12.33 -3.82 6.22
N SER A 775 -12.92 -5.01 6.38
CA SER A 775 -12.22 -6.25 6.72
C SER A 775 -11.50 -6.88 5.52
N SER A 776 -11.74 -6.40 4.29
CA SER A 776 -11.12 -6.99 3.09
C SER A 776 -9.65 -6.59 3.03
N GLY A 777 -8.76 -7.57 3.20
CA GLY A 777 -7.30 -7.37 3.16
C GLY A 777 -6.67 -6.95 4.48
N ARG A 778 -7.30 -7.26 5.62
CA ARG A 778 -6.79 -7.04 6.98
C ARG A 778 -6.81 -8.31 7.81
#